data_AF-A0A1C4YSD4-F1
#
_entry.id   AF-A0A1C4YSD4-F1
#
_cell.length_a   1.000
_cell.length_b   1.000
_cell.length_c   1.000
_cell.angle_alpha   90.00
_cell.angle_beta   90.00
_cell.angle_gamma   90.00
#
_symmetry.space_group_name_H-M   'P 1'
#
loop_
_entity.id
_entity.type
_entity.pdbx_description
1 polymer ?
#
loop_
_entity_poly.entity_id
_entity_poly.type
_entity_poly.pdbx_seq_one_letter_code
_entity_poly.pdbx_strand_id
1 'polypeptide(L)'
;MPSEPTILDTARPAPPADAGPPPDAAPPAEPGPPPRRVHRRLIPALAAAWLVPAAAAALHATDLLPLLVLLITAGLLRSGRTLFDRLILAVTLLLGVTAAAGLLFTVWPWGLHPVPVTGLALTVLAFTAAATGRRPTLPRPTWADAVPLALATVILRYLATPYLQSADPVQHLAALLLGEDNMRHLALVDVIGRLGGYPFLDASAAREHLLSQLIYYPQGWHLSVALLDGFVVPPGTGPGGLAAANQYIGWTFATFGLLTLALYWAAQWLPGRLHPLHRLLLAVLVGSLLLGTQLPRLLSSGFSTEALGMALTVVLAGLVARPVNRRREQLVLLGALLVGIAFSYYLFLLPAGLLVLGWLLIARGRALRGLGRTTLVVALATAALVPIVPLAGLLLADQAEAITAASGPDTTESRLALTGLGGVVGVALILAGIRRTGRVWRRYLPVAVTVVAYALGVGGLSIAEGGEPGYYFNKTVHLATALLIVGTAALVRLLPAPGRWRGGGALRLLRYAARGVLATALAVLTAFAGLNATGLVDRDRSLLLADDISWAERFVHPDLTDRIWIARTCVEADRRYPPVPGTVTVVVSKSAIRSYRTSLCLSTLQGTTAQTETGIYGLAFLEPDRTSELLHRIPGPVRLVVVDPLAGRRIERIFRQEPQLRARVTTVAAVVVD
;
A
#
# COMPACT_ATOMS: atom_id res chain seq x y z
N MET A 1 64.43 -65.89 44.39
CA MET A 1 63.94 -67.28 44.61
C MET A 1 63.06 -67.26 45.85
N PRO A 2 61.96 -68.01 45.98
CA PRO A 2 61.16 -68.73 44.99
C PRO A 2 59.65 -68.33 45.00
N SER A 3 58.95 -68.77 43.95
CA SER A 3 57.51 -69.09 43.77
C SER A 3 56.45 -68.75 44.84
N GLU A 4 55.41 -68.04 44.40
CA GLU A 4 54.02 -68.11 44.89
C GLU A 4 53.04 -67.77 43.72
N PRO A 5 51.72 -68.06 43.80
CA PRO A 5 51.09 -69.06 42.95
C PRO A 5 49.95 -68.56 42.05
N THR A 6 49.64 -69.41 41.07
CA THR A 6 48.31 -69.73 40.50
C THR A 6 47.20 -68.68 40.63
N ILE A 7 46.91 -67.96 39.54
CA ILE A 7 45.66 -67.22 39.35
C ILE A 7 44.77 -67.99 38.36
N LEU A 8 43.61 -68.36 38.90
CA LEU A 8 42.35 -68.78 38.33
C LEU A 8 42.11 -68.54 36.83
N ASP A 9 41.80 -69.67 36.19
CA ASP A 9 41.03 -69.85 34.97
C ASP A 9 39.71 -69.04 35.03
N THR A 10 39.61 -68.02 34.17
CA THR A 10 38.37 -67.29 33.91
C THR A 10 38.00 -67.45 32.46
N ALA A 11 36.77 -67.93 32.28
CA ALA A 11 36.12 -68.27 31.03
C ALA A 11 36.40 -67.28 29.88
N ARG A 12 36.87 -67.83 28.75
CA ARG A 12 36.91 -67.12 27.47
C ARG A 12 35.48 -66.69 27.07
N PRO A 13 35.22 -65.39 26.83
CA PRO A 13 34.02 -64.98 26.14
C PRO A 13 34.08 -65.42 24.67
N ALA A 14 32.95 -65.92 24.16
CA ALA A 14 32.77 -66.26 22.76
C ALA A 14 33.11 -65.05 21.86
N PRO A 15 33.72 -65.27 20.68
CA PRO A 15 33.98 -64.19 19.73
C PRO A 15 32.63 -63.56 19.30
N PRO A 16 32.54 -62.23 19.22
CA PRO A 16 31.36 -61.58 18.67
C PRO A 16 31.16 -62.02 17.22
N ALA A 17 29.93 -62.42 16.92
CA ALA A 17 29.46 -62.77 15.59
C ALA A 17 29.80 -61.67 14.58
N ASP A 18 30.19 -62.12 13.38
CA ASP A 18 30.32 -61.39 12.12
C ASP A 18 29.82 -59.94 12.14
N ALA A 19 30.77 -59.01 12.25
CA ALA A 19 30.59 -57.68 11.72
C ALA A 19 30.52 -57.81 10.20
N GLY A 20 29.30 -57.81 9.66
CA GLY A 20 29.06 -57.72 8.22
C GLY A 20 29.84 -56.56 7.59
N PRO A 21 30.18 -56.67 6.29
CA PRO A 21 30.96 -55.65 5.60
C PRO A 21 30.32 -54.26 5.75
N PRO A 22 31.12 -53.19 5.86
CA PRO A 22 30.60 -51.84 5.93
C PRO A 22 29.66 -51.59 4.76
N PRO A 23 28.50 -50.92 4.96
CA PRO A 23 27.60 -50.60 3.87
C PRO A 23 28.38 -49.83 2.80
N ASP A 24 28.36 -50.38 1.58
CA ASP A 24 29.00 -49.80 0.40
C ASP A 24 28.85 -48.28 0.40
N ALA A 25 29.99 -47.60 0.44
CA ALA A 25 30.05 -46.17 0.22
C ALA A 25 29.40 -45.92 -1.15
N ALA A 26 28.22 -45.30 -1.14
CA ALA A 26 27.51 -44.93 -2.35
C ALA A 26 28.49 -44.23 -3.30
N PRO A 27 28.58 -44.66 -4.57
CA PRO A 27 29.52 -44.09 -5.53
C PRO A 27 29.32 -42.57 -5.60
N PRO A 28 30.40 -41.78 -5.72
CA PRO A 28 30.29 -40.34 -5.87
C PRO A 28 29.35 -40.03 -7.03
N ALA A 29 28.26 -39.32 -6.73
CA ALA A 29 27.27 -38.93 -7.71
C ALA A 29 27.96 -38.27 -8.91
N GLU A 30 27.81 -38.88 -10.09
CA GLU A 30 28.40 -38.37 -11.32
C GLU A 30 28.02 -36.88 -11.52
N PRO A 31 28.98 -36.02 -11.91
CA PRO A 31 28.69 -34.63 -12.24
C PRO A 31 27.67 -34.61 -13.39
N GLY A 32 26.47 -34.12 -13.10
CA GLY A 32 25.39 -34.03 -14.08
C GLY A 32 25.83 -33.27 -15.35
N PRO A 33 25.22 -33.57 -16.51
CA PRO A 33 25.66 -33.06 -17.81
C PRO A 33 25.67 -31.51 -17.88
N PRO A 34 26.58 -30.92 -18.68
CA PRO A 34 26.80 -29.47 -18.76
C PRO A 34 25.57 -28.67 -19.28
N PRO A 35 25.49 -27.35 -19.02
CA PRO A 35 24.30 -26.49 -19.14
C PRO A 35 23.80 -26.18 -20.58
N ARG A 36 24.15 -26.98 -21.59
CA ARG A 36 23.81 -26.73 -23.01
C ARG A 36 22.30 -26.64 -23.30
N ARG A 37 21.43 -27.25 -22.48
CA ARG A 37 19.97 -27.22 -22.68
C ARG A 37 19.30 -25.90 -22.29
N VAL A 38 19.92 -25.06 -21.47
CA VAL A 38 19.32 -23.80 -20.99
C VAL A 38 19.39 -22.72 -22.08
N HIS A 39 20.51 -22.62 -22.79
CA HIS A 39 20.72 -21.61 -23.84
C HIS A 39 19.77 -21.77 -25.04
N ARG A 40 19.43 -23.02 -25.43
CA ARG A 40 18.53 -23.27 -26.57
C ARG A 40 17.10 -22.74 -26.35
N ARG A 41 16.66 -22.56 -25.11
CA ARG A 41 15.31 -22.07 -24.79
C ARG A 41 15.25 -20.56 -24.60
N LEU A 42 16.39 -19.88 -24.49
CA LEU A 42 16.44 -18.44 -24.27
C LEU A 42 16.04 -17.67 -25.52
N ILE A 43 16.56 -18.04 -26.69
CA ILE A 43 16.23 -17.39 -27.98
C ILE A 43 14.71 -17.35 -28.24
N PRO A 44 13.97 -18.47 -28.21
CA PRO A 44 12.52 -18.43 -28.42
C PRO A 44 11.78 -17.67 -27.31
N ALA A 45 12.29 -17.69 -26.07
CA ALA A 45 11.70 -16.89 -24.98
C ALA A 45 11.89 -15.38 -25.19
N LEU A 46 13.04 -14.96 -25.71
CA LEU A 46 13.32 -13.56 -26.05
C LEU A 46 12.48 -13.10 -27.24
N ALA A 47 12.32 -13.94 -28.26
CA ALA A 47 11.40 -13.64 -29.37
C ALA A 47 9.95 -13.50 -28.86
N ALA A 48 9.49 -14.44 -28.04
CA ALA A 48 8.16 -14.40 -27.44
C ALA A 48 7.96 -13.18 -26.53
N ALA A 49 9.01 -12.70 -25.84
CA ALA A 49 8.94 -11.52 -24.98
C ALA A 49 8.44 -10.28 -25.73
N TRP A 50 8.75 -10.13 -27.02
CA TRP A 50 8.34 -8.98 -27.83
C TRP A 50 7.15 -9.29 -28.75
N LEU A 51 7.08 -10.51 -29.30
CA LEU A 51 5.97 -10.92 -30.17
C LEU A 51 4.65 -11.04 -29.41
N VAL A 52 4.65 -11.51 -28.15
CA VAL A 52 3.42 -11.65 -27.36
C VAL A 52 2.78 -10.29 -27.05
N PRO A 53 3.49 -9.28 -26.54
CA PRO A 53 2.91 -7.95 -26.34
C PRO A 53 2.47 -7.29 -27.65
N ALA A 54 3.24 -7.44 -28.73
CA ALA A 54 2.86 -6.90 -30.04
C ALA A 54 1.56 -7.54 -30.57
N ALA A 55 1.43 -8.87 -30.46
CA ALA A 55 0.22 -9.58 -30.84
C ALA A 55 -0.97 -9.19 -29.94
N ALA A 56 -0.76 -9.03 -28.63
CA ALA A 56 -1.81 -8.56 -27.72
C ALA A 56 -2.28 -7.15 -28.08
N ALA A 57 -1.38 -6.24 -28.45
CA ALA A 57 -1.73 -4.91 -28.94
C ALA A 57 -2.53 -4.97 -30.25
N ALA A 58 -2.11 -5.81 -31.20
CA ALA A 58 -2.82 -6.00 -32.47
C ALA A 58 -4.23 -6.61 -32.29
N LEU A 59 -4.45 -7.36 -31.20
CA LEU A 59 -5.72 -8.02 -30.87
C LEU A 59 -6.56 -7.25 -29.83
N HIS A 60 -6.15 -6.04 -29.42
CA HIS A 60 -6.80 -5.27 -28.35
C HIS A 60 -6.94 -6.05 -27.02
N ALA A 61 -5.95 -6.87 -26.69
CA ALA A 61 -5.89 -7.72 -25.50
C ALA A 61 -4.72 -7.35 -24.57
N THR A 62 -4.33 -6.07 -24.54
CA THR A 62 -3.21 -5.56 -23.75
C THR A 62 -3.46 -5.65 -22.25
N ASP A 63 -4.71 -5.55 -21.83
CA ASP A 63 -5.19 -5.72 -20.45
C ASP A 63 -4.79 -7.06 -19.81
N LEU A 64 -4.53 -8.10 -20.60
CA LEU A 64 -4.06 -9.40 -20.13
C LEU A 64 -2.56 -9.45 -19.81
N LEU A 65 -1.76 -8.49 -20.32
CA LEU A 65 -0.30 -8.49 -20.19
C LEU A 65 0.19 -8.31 -18.74
N PRO A 66 -0.37 -7.40 -17.91
CA PRO A 66 -0.02 -7.31 -16.50
C PRO A 66 -0.24 -8.61 -15.74
N LEU A 67 -1.35 -9.32 -16.03
CA LEU A 67 -1.64 -10.63 -15.43
C LEU A 67 -0.61 -11.68 -15.86
N LEU A 68 -0.23 -11.71 -17.14
CA LEU A 68 0.82 -12.60 -17.65
C LEU A 68 2.16 -12.37 -16.93
N VAL A 69 2.60 -11.12 -16.83
CA VAL A 69 3.84 -10.74 -16.13
C VAL A 69 3.77 -11.15 -14.65
N LEU A 70 2.63 -10.92 -13.99
CA LEU A 70 2.40 -11.33 -12.61
C LEU A 70 2.52 -12.85 -12.44
N LEU A 71 1.84 -13.63 -13.29
CA LEU A 71 1.83 -15.09 -13.19
C LEU A 71 3.20 -15.71 -13.48
N ILE A 72 3.96 -15.17 -14.43
CA ILE A 72 5.33 -15.62 -14.70
C ILE A 72 6.24 -15.27 -13.52
N THR A 73 6.13 -14.06 -12.97
CA THR A 73 6.89 -13.63 -11.79
C THR A 73 6.63 -14.53 -10.59
N ALA A 74 5.35 -14.74 -10.25
CA ALA A 74 4.92 -15.68 -9.20
C ALA A 74 5.37 -17.12 -9.48
N GLY A 75 5.37 -17.52 -10.76
CA GLY A 75 5.83 -18.82 -11.23
C GLY A 75 7.35 -19.01 -11.08
N LEU A 76 8.16 -17.95 -11.15
CA LEU A 76 9.62 -18.03 -10.98
C LEU A 76 10.08 -17.91 -9.53
N LEU A 77 9.30 -17.23 -8.69
CA LEU A 77 9.49 -17.23 -7.24
C LEU A 77 9.38 -18.66 -6.68
N ARG A 78 10.25 -18.99 -5.74
CA ARG A 78 10.23 -20.28 -5.01
C ARG A 78 9.92 -20.10 -3.53
N SER A 79 9.85 -18.85 -3.11
CA SER A 79 9.35 -18.42 -1.82
C SER A 79 7.83 -18.49 -1.79
N GLY A 80 7.26 -18.80 -0.62
CA GLY A 80 5.84 -19.07 -0.47
C GLY A 80 5.48 -20.55 -0.55
N ARG A 81 4.45 -20.94 0.20
CA ARG A 81 3.93 -22.32 0.28
C ARG A 81 2.66 -22.50 -0.54
N THR A 82 1.86 -21.44 -0.67
CA THR A 82 0.58 -21.46 -1.36
C THR A 82 0.61 -20.54 -2.59
N LEU A 83 -0.44 -20.58 -3.41
CA LEU A 83 -0.56 -19.69 -4.57
C LEU A 83 -0.65 -18.24 -4.10
N PHE A 84 -1.45 -17.97 -3.07
CA PHE A 84 -1.64 -16.66 -2.47
C PHE A 84 -0.32 -16.07 -1.98
N ASP A 85 0.54 -16.87 -1.32
CA ASP A 85 1.88 -16.42 -0.92
C ASP A 85 2.68 -15.90 -2.13
N ARG A 86 2.67 -16.64 -3.24
CA ARG A 86 3.47 -16.27 -4.41
C ARG A 86 2.92 -15.06 -5.13
N LEU A 87 1.59 -14.91 -5.16
CA LEU A 87 0.95 -13.75 -5.76
C LEU A 87 1.24 -12.48 -4.95
N ILE A 88 1.12 -12.50 -3.62
CA ILE A 88 1.44 -11.34 -2.78
C ILE A 88 2.91 -10.95 -2.91
N LEU A 89 3.83 -11.92 -2.87
CA LEU A 89 5.25 -11.64 -3.05
C LEU A 89 5.58 -11.14 -4.47
N ALA A 90 4.91 -11.65 -5.51
CA ALA A 90 5.11 -11.19 -6.88
C ALA A 90 4.55 -9.79 -7.11
N VAL A 91 3.33 -9.50 -6.64
CA VAL A 91 2.71 -8.16 -6.75
C VAL A 91 3.60 -7.13 -6.06
N THR A 92 4.01 -7.37 -4.82
CA THR A 92 4.85 -6.43 -4.07
C THR A 92 6.24 -6.25 -4.66
N LEU A 93 6.84 -7.32 -5.21
CA LEU A 93 8.08 -7.23 -5.97
C LEU A 93 7.90 -6.36 -7.22
N LEU A 94 6.84 -6.61 -8.00
CA LEU A 94 6.56 -5.86 -9.23
C LEU A 94 6.29 -4.39 -8.92
N LEU A 95 5.53 -4.05 -7.88
CA LEU A 95 5.32 -2.66 -7.48
C LEU A 95 6.63 -1.93 -7.16
N GLY A 96 7.53 -2.56 -6.40
CA GLY A 96 8.84 -1.99 -6.10
C GLY A 96 9.75 -1.84 -7.33
N VAL A 97 9.73 -2.82 -8.23
CA VAL A 97 10.50 -2.78 -9.48
C VAL A 97 9.91 -1.79 -10.47
N THR A 98 8.59 -1.68 -10.58
CA THR A 98 7.88 -0.71 -11.42
C THR A 98 8.20 0.72 -10.98
N ALA A 99 8.23 0.97 -9.66
CA ALA A 99 8.64 2.27 -9.15
C ALA A 99 10.07 2.64 -9.59
N ALA A 100 11.02 1.71 -9.52
CA ALA A 100 12.38 1.94 -10.02
C ALA A 100 12.43 2.09 -11.55
N ALA A 101 11.71 1.22 -12.28
CA ALA A 101 11.69 1.21 -13.73
C ALA A 101 11.03 2.47 -14.32
N GLY A 102 10.13 3.12 -13.57
CA GLY A 102 9.57 4.41 -13.92
C GLY A 102 10.62 5.48 -14.20
N LEU A 103 11.76 5.46 -13.50
CA LEU A 103 12.88 6.38 -13.76
C LEU A 103 13.42 6.19 -15.18
N LEU A 104 13.56 4.94 -15.62
CA LEU A 104 13.97 4.60 -16.97
C LEU A 104 12.88 5.00 -17.97
N PHE A 105 11.62 4.65 -17.70
CA PHE A 105 10.49 4.91 -18.61
C PHE A 105 10.31 6.41 -18.88
N THR A 106 10.58 7.26 -17.88
CA THR A 106 10.48 8.71 -18.03
C THR A 106 11.43 9.29 -19.07
N VAL A 107 12.63 8.72 -19.23
CA VAL A 107 13.62 9.15 -20.23
C VAL A 107 13.63 8.27 -21.47
N TRP A 108 12.78 7.24 -21.51
CA TRP A 108 12.70 6.30 -22.61
C TRP A 108 11.73 6.83 -23.67
N PRO A 109 12.07 6.83 -24.99
CA PRO A 109 11.20 7.38 -26.02
C PRO A 109 9.80 6.75 -26.11
N TRP A 110 9.62 5.57 -25.53
CA TRP A 110 8.35 4.85 -25.53
C TRP A 110 7.50 5.09 -24.27
N GLY A 111 8.02 5.83 -23.28
CA GLY A 111 7.33 6.12 -22.03
C GLY A 111 6.76 4.86 -21.36
N LEU A 112 5.47 4.93 -21.02
CA LEU A 112 4.69 3.84 -20.41
C LEU A 112 3.96 2.95 -21.43
N HIS A 113 4.35 2.95 -22.71
CA HIS A 113 3.62 2.19 -23.72
C HIS A 113 3.58 0.68 -23.40
N PRO A 114 2.40 0.02 -23.46
CA PRO A 114 2.21 -1.38 -23.05
C PRO A 114 3.18 -2.39 -23.67
N VAL A 115 3.40 -2.28 -24.98
CA VAL A 115 4.23 -3.21 -25.75
C VAL A 115 5.69 -3.23 -25.29
N PRO A 116 6.44 -2.10 -25.32
CA PRO A 116 7.83 -2.10 -24.92
C PRO A 116 8.02 -2.31 -23.41
N VAL A 117 7.13 -1.79 -22.55
CA VAL A 117 7.20 -2.07 -21.10
C VAL A 117 7.07 -3.57 -20.82
N THR A 118 6.08 -4.23 -21.43
CA THR A 118 5.90 -5.68 -21.26
C THR A 118 7.04 -6.47 -21.92
N GLY A 119 7.50 -6.02 -23.08
CA GLY A 119 8.64 -6.62 -23.79
C GLY A 119 9.90 -6.65 -22.93
N LEU A 120 10.21 -5.53 -22.28
CA LEU A 120 11.30 -5.44 -21.31
C LEU A 120 11.07 -6.35 -20.10
N ALA A 121 9.88 -6.33 -19.50
CA ALA A 121 9.57 -7.16 -18.34
C ALA A 121 9.73 -8.67 -18.64
N LEU A 122 9.16 -9.14 -19.76
CA LEU A 122 9.28 -10.53 -20.19
C LEU A 122 10.71 -10.91 -20.56
N THR A 123 11.49 -9.97 -21.13
CA THR A 123 12.92 -10.16 -21.41
C THR A 123 13.69 -10.39 -20.10
N VAL A 124 13.47 -9.56 -19.08
CA VAL A 124 14.09 -9.72 -17.75
C VAL A 124 13.68 -11.03 -17.09
N LEU A 125 12.40 -11.43 -17.20
CA LEU A 125 11.92 -12.71 -16.68
C LEU A 125 12.52 -13.91 -17.41
N ALA A 126 12.73 -13.83 -18.73
CA ALA A 126 13.40 -14.86 -19.52
C ALA A 126 14.87 -15.03 -19.10
N PHE A 127 15.60 -13.93 -18.93
CA PHE A 127 16.96 -13.96 -18.39
C PHE A 127 17.00 -14.49 -16.95
N THR A 128 16.04 -14.11 -16.11
CA THR A 128 15.94 -14.61 -14.73
C THR A 128 15.68 -16.12 -14.71
N ALA A 129 14.80 -16.62 -15.57
CA ALA A 129 14.54 -18.05 -15.73
C ALA A 129 15.80 -18.80 -16.17
N ALA A 130 16.54 -18.27 -17.15
CA ALA A 130 17.79 -18.86 -17.64
C ALA A 130 18.89 -18.85 -16.57
N ALA A 131 19.13 -17.71 -15.91
CA ALA A 131 20.16 -17.53 -14.88
C ALA A 131 19.90 -18.38 -13.62
N THR A 132 18.63 -18.63 -13.31
CA THR A 132 18.25 -19.48 -12.16
C THR A 132 18.03 -20.95 -12.54
N GLY A 133 18.01 -21.28 -13.84
CA GLY A 133 17.65 -22.60 -14.36
C GLY A 133 16.19 -23.01 -14.06
N ARG A 134 15.32 -22.05 -13.75
CA ARG A 134 13.95 -22.31 -13.29
C ARG A 134 12.95 -22.20 -14.44
N ARG A 135 11.92 -23.04 -14.39
CA ARG A 135 10.71 -22.89 -15.20
C ARG A 135 9.61 -22.23 -14.37
N PRO A 136 8.77 -21.34 -14.94
CA PRO A 136 7.61 -20.82 -14.23
C PRO A 136 6.70 -21.97 -13.79
N THR A 137 6.44 -22.10 -12.50
CA THR A 137 5.54 -23.12 -11.94
C THR A 137 4.78 -22.54 -10.76
N LEU A 138 3.46 -22.59 -10.78
CA LEU A 138 2.61 -22.10 -9.69
C LEU A 138 2.17 -23.25 -8.78
N PRO A 139 2.02 -23.02 -7.46
CA PRO A 139 1.33 -23.97 -6.58
C PRO A 139 -0.13 -24.13 -7.03
N ARG A 140 -0.70 -25.32 -6.82
CA ARG A 140 -2.14 -25.52 -7.03
C ARG A 140 -2.93 -24.67 -6.02
N PRO A 141 -4.03 -24.03 -6.43
CA PRO A 141 -4.88 -23.28 -5.51
C PRO A 141 -5.48 -24.21 -4.45
N THR A 142 -5.60 -23.69 -3.23
CA THR A 142 -6.15 -24.41 -2.08
C THR A 142 -7.18 -23.54 -1.36
N TRP A 143 -7.95 -24.13 -0.45
CA TRP A 143 -8.86 -23.38 0.42
C TRP A 143 -8.16 -22.31 1.27
N ALA A 144 -6.86 -22.51 1.56
CA ALA A 144 -6.06 -21.51 2.26
C ALA A 144 -5.86 -20.23 1.43
N ASP A 145 -5.95 -20.34 0.11
CA ASP A 145 -5.88 -19.20 -0.81
C ASP A 145 -7.25 -18.54 -0.99
N ALA A 146 -8.31 -19.35 -1.10
CA ALA A 146 -9.67 -18.87 -1.39
C ALA A 146 -10.29 -18.04 -0.25
N VAL A 147 -10.09 -18.43 1.02
CA VAL A 147 -10.70 -17.73 2.17
C VAL A 147 -10.30 -16.25 2.28
N PRO A 148 -9.00 -15.91 2.32
CA PRO A 148 -8.61 -14.49 2.39
C PRO A 148 -9.07 -13.69 1.16
N LEU A 149 -9.09 -14.30 -0.03
CA LEU A 149 -9.63 -13.64 -1.23
C LEU A 149 -11.13 -13.36 -1.08
N ALA A 150 -11.94 -14.36 -0.72
CA ALA A 150 -13.37 -14.21 -0.57
C ALA A 150 -13.74 -13.16 0.50
N LEU A 151 -13.04 -13.17 1.64
CA LEU A 151 -13.28 -12.19 2.71
C LEU A 151 -12.85 -10.78 2.30
N ALA A 152 -11.71 -10.63 1.61
CA ALA A 152 -11.31 -9.34 1.06
C ALA A 152 -12.35 -8.84 0.04
N THR A 153 -12.90 -9.71 -0.82
CA THR A 153 -13.98 -9.36 -1.74
C THR A 153 -15.24 -8.92 -1.01
N VAL A 154 -15.64 -9.59 0.07
CA VAL A 154 -16.79 -9.19 0.89
C VAL A 154 -16.58 -7.81 1.52
N ILE A 155 -15.41 -7.57 2.12
CA ILE A 155 -15.05 -6.27 2.73
C ILE A 155 -15.05 -5.16 1.67
N LEU A 156 -14.43 -5.40 0.52
CA LEU A 156 -14.37 -4.41 -0.55
C LEU A 156 -15.75 -4.14 -1.13
N ARG A 157 -16.58 -5.17 -1.31
CA ARG A 157 -17.96 -4.99 -1.78
C ARG A 157 -18.78 -4.17 -0.80
N TYR A 158 -18.61 -4.42 0.50
CA TYR A 158 -19.24 -3.62 1.55
C TYR A 158 -18.79 -2.15 1.47
N LEU A 159 -17.48 -1.89 1.41
CA LEU A 159 -16.95 -0.53 1.30
C LEU A 159 -17.31 0.14 -0.04
N ALA A 160 -17.47 -0.62 -1.12
CA ALA A 160 -17.85 -0.10 -2.43
C ALA A 160 -19.35 0.24 -2.54
N THR A 161 -20.15 -0.02 -1.50
CA THR A 161 -21.60 0.23 -1.49
C THR A 161 -22.01 1.62 -1.99
N PRO A 162 -21.38 2.75 -1.58
CA PRO A 162 -21.75 4.07 -2.08
C PRO A 162 -21.67 4.18 -3.61
N TYR A 163 -20.69 3.51 -4.21
CA TYR A 163 -20.48 3.50 -5.65
C TYR A 163 -21.39 2.49 -6.34
N LEU A 164 -21.54 1.28 -5.77
CA LEU A 164 -22.42 0.25 -6.34
C LEU A 164 -23.91 0.64 -6.32
N GLN A 165 -24.31 1.50 -5.38
CA GLN A 165 -25.68 2.03 -5.27
C GLN A 165 -25.90 3.35 -6.01
N SER A 166 -24.83 3.99 -6.48
CA SER A 166 -24.94 5.25 -7.23
C SER A 166 -25.62 4.99 -8.57
N ALA A 167 -26.63 5.81 -8.90
CA ALA A 167 -27.41 5.63 -10.13
C ALA A 167 -26.78 6.33 -11.34
N ASP A 168 -25.92 7.32 -11.13
CA ASP A 168 -25.37 8.17 -12.18
C ASP A 168 -23.88 8.55 -11.94
N PRO A 169 -23.17 9.02 -12.97
CA PRO A 169 -21.79 9.47 -12.86
C PRO A 169 -21.56 10.66 -11.90
N VAL A 170 -22.59 11.47 -11.63
CA VAL A 170 -22.49 12.61 -10.70
C VAL A 170 -22.40 12.09 -9.27
N GLN A 171 -23.14 11.04 -8.91
CA GLN A 171 -23.07 10.38 -7.61
C GLN A 171 -21.72 9.70 -7.40
N HIS A 172 -21.15 9.04 -8.42
CA HIS A 172 -19.78 8.51 -8.36
C HIS A 172 -18.76 9.61 -8.06
N LEU A 173 -18.86 10.73 -8.79
CA LEU A 173 -17.98 11.88 -8.57
C LEU A 173 -18.20 12.50 -7.18
N ALA A 174 -19.44 12.58 -6.70
CA ALA A 174 -19.75 13.07 -5.35
C ALA A 174 -19.10 12.20 -4.26
N ALA A 175 -19.15 10.87 -4.41
CA ALA A 175 -18.49 9.94 -3.52
C ALA A 175 -16.96 10.08 -3.58
N LEU A 176 -16.38 10.28 -4.76
CA LEU A 176 -14.95 10.55 -4.94
C LEU A 176 -14.52 11.86 -4.24
N LEU A 177 -15.36 12.88 -4.29
CA LEU A 177 -15.16 14.19 -3.67
C LEU A 177 -15.28 14.19 -2.13
N LEU A 178 -15.57 13.05 -1.50
CA LEU A 178 -15.42 12.89 -0.05
C LEU A 178 -13.98 13.21 0.38
N GLY A 179 -13.00 12.73 -0.40
CA GLY A 179 -11.58 12.97 -0.21
C GLY A 179 -11.07 14.05 -1.14
N GLU A 180 -10.64 15.18 -0.59
CA GLU A 180 -10.07 16.29 -1.38
C GLU A 180 -8.84 15.85 -2.18
N ASP A 181 -8.00 14.98 -1.60
CA ASP A 181 -6.78 14.47 -2.24
C ASP A 181 -7.06 13.61 -3.48
N ASN A 182 -8.28 13.07 -3.61
CA ASN A 182 -8.61 12.25 -4.78
C ASN A 182 -8.49 13.03 -6.10
N MET A 183 -8.91 14.30 -6.13
CA MET A 183 -8.79 15.13 -7.34
C MET A 183 -7.33 15.43 -7.67
N ARG A 184 -6.50 15.69 -6.65
CA ARG A 184 -5.06 15.89 -6.81
C ARG A 184 -4.35 14.65 -7.35
N HIS A 185 -4.68 13.49 -6.78
CA HIS A 185 -4.10 12.22 -7.22
C HIS A 185 -4.59 11.80 -8.59
N LEU A 186 -5.84 12.07 -8.94
CA LEU A 186 -6.36 11.87 -10.30
C LEU A 186 -5.60 12.73 -11.31
N ALA A 187 -5.40 14.03 -11.03
CA ALA A 187 -4.62 14.91 -11.89
C ALA A 187 -3.18 14.40 -12.09
N LEU A 188 -2.55 13.90 -11.03
CA LEU A 188 -1.20 13.35 -11.10
C LEU A 188 -1.13 12.04 -11.91
N VAL A 189 -2.12 11.15 -11.78
CA VAL A 189 -2.23 9.94 -12.63
C VAL A 189 -2.36 10.33 -14.10
N ASP A 190 -3.25 11.27 -14.41
CA ASP A 190 -3.45 11.77 -15.78
C ASP A 190 -2.15 12.35 -16.37
N VAL A 191 -1.48 13.23 -15.64
CA VAL A 191 -0.23 13.85 -16.09
C VAL A 191 0.88 12.81 -16.30
N ILE A 192 1.03 11.83 -15.40
CA ILE A 192 2.00 10.74 -15.59
C ILE A 192 1.66 9.92 -16.84
N GLY A 193 0.38 9.62 -17.07
CA GLY A 193 -0.08 8.89 -18.25
C GLY A 193 0.22 9.64 -19.56
N ARG A 194 0.06 10.97 -19.57
CA ARG A 194 0.34 11.83 -20.73
C ARG A 194 1.84 12.06 -20.96
N LEU A 195 2.62 12.27 -19.91
CA LEU A 195 4.07 12.51 -19.99
C LEU A 195 4.87 11.21 -20.13
N GLY A 196 4.28 10.05 -19.81
CA GLY A 196 4.94 8.75 -19.92
C GLY A 196 5.98 8.47 -18.84
N GLY A 197 5.90 9.12 -17.68
CA GLY A 197 6.87 8.97 -16.60
C GLY A 197 6.67 9.89 -15.41
N TYR A 198 7.69 10.01 -14.57
CA TYR A 198 7.67 10.81 -13.34
C TYR A 198 7.82 12.32 -13.59
N PRO A 199 6.84 13.15 -13.18
CA PRO A 199 6.93 14.61 -13.22
C PRO A 199 8.20 15.22 -12.64
N PHE A 200 8.78 14.66 -11.57
CA PHE A 200 9.96 15.27 -10.94
C PHE A 200 11.24 15.21 -11.78
N LEU A 201 11.31 14.36 -12.82
CA LEU A 201 12.49 14.28 -13.70
C LEU A 201 12.49 15.36 -14.78
N ASP A 202 11.32 15.86 -15.18
CA ASP A 202 11.16 17.03 -16.04
C ASP A 202 10.14 17.98 -15.42
N ALA A 203 10.56 18.61 -14.31
CA ALA A 203 9.71 19.53 -13.56
C ALA A 203 9.26 20.74 -14.40
N SER A 204 10.06 21.15 -15.39
CA SER A 204 9.71 22.22 -16.34
C SER A 204 8.48 21.87 -17.14
N ALA A 205 8.48 20.72 -17.83
CA ALA A 205 7.34 20.27 -18.61
C ALA A 205 6.13 19.97 -17.71
N ALA A 206 6.37 19.40 -16.53
CA ALA A 206 5.29 19.06 -15.60
C ALA A 206 4.53 20.30 -15.07
N ARG A 207 5.20 21.43 -14.85
CA ARG A 207 4.59 22.68 -14.34
C ARG A 207 3.52 23.26 -15.26
N GLU A 208 3.51 22.89 -16.54
CA GLU A 208 2.48 23.34 -17.49
C GLU A 208 1.15 22.61 -17.29
N HIS A 209 1.16 21.47 -16.61
CA HIS A 209 0.00 20.57 -16.50
C HIS A 209 -0.41 20.26 -15.06
N LEU A 210 0.54 20.29 -14.12
CA LEU A 210 0.37 19.82 -12.76
C LEU A 210 0.64 20.94 -11.74
N LEU A 211 -0.09 20.88 -10.63
CA LEU A 211 0.15 21.69 -9.43
C LEU A 211 1.58 21.55 -8.92
N SER A 212 2.22 22.65 -8.54
CA SER A 212 3.61 22.68 -8.09
C SER A 212 3.89 21.71 -6.92
N GLN A 213 2.98 21.66 -5.94
CA GLN A 213 3.08 20.79 -4.76
C GLN A 213 3.09 19.28 -5.08
N LEU A 214 2.62 18.87 -6.25
CA LEU A 214 2.54 17.46 -6.65
C LEU A 214 3.77 16.98 -7.43
N ILE A 215 4.60 17.90 -7.92
CA ILE A 215 5.76 17.59 -8.78
C ILE A 215 6.76 16.68 -8.06
N TYR A 216 7.05 16.96 -6.80
CA TYR A 216 8.00 16.20 -5.98
C TYR A 216 7.30 15.31 -4.93
N TYR A 217 6.00 15.08 -5.10
CA TYR A 217 5.24 14.18 -4.25
C TYR A 217 5.65 12.71 -4.49
N PRO A 218 5.51 11.79 -3.51
CA PRO A 218 5.68 10.35 -3.73
C PRO A 218 4.75 9.78 -4.80
N GLN A 219 5.30 9.48 -5.97
CA GLN A 219 4.53 9.14 -7.17
C GLN A 219 4.48 7.64 -7.52
N GLY A 220 4.99 6.75 -6.67
CA GLY A 220 5.07 5.30 -6.94
C GLY A 220 3.71 4.64 -7.18
N TRP A 221 2.69 5.07 -6.43
CA TRP A 221 1.31 4.64 -6.64
C TRP A 221 0.77 5.16 -7.97
N HIS A 222 0.92 6.45 -8.23
CA HIS A 222 0.39 7.11 -9.43
C HIS A 222 1.00 6.55 -10.71
N LEU A 223 2.31 6.31 -10.72
CA LEU A 223 2.99 5.67 -11.85
C LEU A 223 2.45 4.26 -12.09
N SER A 224 2.27 3.47 -11.03
CA SER A 224 1.75 2.11 -11.16
C SER A 224 0.32 2.13 -11.73
N VAL A 225 -0.51 3.05 -11.27
CA VAL A 225 -1.88 3.22 -11.76
C VAL A 225 -1.88 3.70 -13.21
N ALA A 226 -1.15 4.77 -13.55
CA ALA A 226 -1.07 5.30 -14.91
C ALA A 226 -0.54 4.25 -15.91
N LEU A 227 0.44 3.44 -15.50
CA LEU A 227 0.93 2.34 -16.31
C LEU A 227 -0.16 1.29 -16.56
N LEU A 228 -0.86 0.86 -15.50
CA LEU A 228 -1.95 -0.12 -15.62
C LEU A 228 -3.12 0.43 -16.44
N ASP A 229 -3.41 1.72 -16.32
CA ASP A 229 -4.41 2.43 -17.11
C ASP A 229 -4.07 2.39 -18.60
N GLY A 230 -2.79 2.58 -18.94
CA GLY A 230 -2.27 2.51 -20.32
C GLY A 230 -2.46 1.15 -21.00
N PHE A 231 -2.71 0.07 -20.25
CA PHE A 231 -3.07 -1.24 -20.82
C PHE A 231 -4.55 -1.36 -21.19
N VAL A 232 -5.40 -0.49 -20.64
CA VAL A 232 -6.86 -0.45 -20.86
C VAL A 232 -7.24 0.66 -21.83
N VAL A 233 -6.63 1.83 -21.67
CA VAL A 233 -6.85 3.03 -22.47
C VAL A 233 -5.55 3.37 -23.22
N PRO A 234 -5.59 3.69 -24.52
CA PRO A 234 -4.38 4.06 -25.26
C PRO A 234 -3.61 5.21 -24.58
N PRO A 235 -2.28 5.09 -24.41
CA PRO A 235 -1.45 6.16 -23.84
C PRO A 235 -1.53 7.46 -24.66
N GLY A 236 -1.38 8.61 -24.00
CA GLY A 236 -1.28 9.91 -24.67
C GLY A 236 -2.61 10.50 -25.19
N THR A 237 -3.75 9.89 -24.86
CA THR A 237 -5.05 10.57 -25.03
C THR A 237 -5.12 11.81 -24.13
N GLY A 238 -5.87 12.83 -24.55
CA GLY A 238 -6.12 14.03 -23.73
C GLY A 238 -6.82 13.70 -22.40
N PRO A 239 -7.10 14.71 -21.55
CA PRO A 239 -7.69 14.49 -20.22
C PRO A 239 -8.93 13.59 -20.30
N GLY A 240 -8.92 12.50 -19.53
CA GLY A 240 -9.99 11.49 -19.60
C GLY A 240 -11.32 11.92 -18.97
N GLY A 241 -11.40 13.16 -18.48
CA GLY A 241 -12.60 13.78 -17.92
C GLY A 241 -13.30 12.88 -16.89
N LEU A 242 -14.62 12.82 -16.97
CA LEU A 242 -15.44 12.03 -16.04
C LEU A 242 -15.19 10.51 -16.14
N ALA A 243 -14.75 10.00 -17.30
CA ALA A 243 -14.43 8.59 -17.47
C ALA A 243 -13.18 8.20 -16.64
N ALA A 244 -12.16 9.06 -16.63
CA ALA A 244 -10.96 8.85 -15.81
C ALA A 244 -11.28 8.85 -14.31
N ALA A 245 -12.25 9.67 -13.85
CA ALA A 245 -12.68 9.65 -12.46
C ALA A 245 -13.29 8.29 -12.04
N ASN A 246 -14.13 7.69 -12.89
CA ASN A 246 -14.69 6.36 -12.64
C ASN A 246 -13.61 5.27 -12.56
N GLN A 247 -12.64 5.31 -13.49
CA GLN A 247 -11.54 4.34 -13.51
C GLN A 247 -10.62 4.49 -12.30
N TYR A 248 -10.32 5.74 -11.90
CA TYR A 248 -9.54 6.07 -10.72
C TYR A 248 -10.14 5.49 -9.43
N ILE A 249 -11.46 5.57 -9.25
CA ILE A 249 -12.16 4.97 -8.09
C ILE A 249 -11.84 3.48 -7.99
N GLY A 250 -11.88 2.76 -9.12
CA GLY A 250 -11.52 1.34 -9.19
C GLY A 250 -10.10 1.08 -8.68
N TRP A 251 -9.14 1.92 -9.06
CA TRP A 251 -7.76 1.83 -8.59
C TRP A 251 -7.60 2.12 -7.09
N THR A 252 -8.36 3.06 -6.54
CA THR A 252 -8.41 3.33 -5.09
C THR A 252 -8.89 2.08 -4.34
N PHE A 253 -9.98 1.45 -4.79
CA PHE A 253 -10.47 0.20 -4.18
C PHE A 253 -9.51 -0.98 -4.37
N ALA A 254 -8.89 -1.12 -5.55
CA ALA A 254 -7.91 -2.16 -5.80
C ALA A 254 -6.71 -2.02 -4.83
N THR A 255 -6.27 -0.80 -4.55
CA THR A 255 -5.17 -0.51 -3.63
C THR A 255 -5.54 -0.84 -2.18
N PHE A 256 -6.74 -0.43 -1.74
CA PHE A 256 -7.24 -0.81 -0.41
C PHE A 256 -7.48 -2.33 -0.30
N GLY A 257 -7.86 -2.97 -1.39
CA GLY A 257 -7.96 -4.42 -1.52
C GLY A 257 -6.61 -5.11 -1.36
N LEU A 258 -5.56 -4.57 -1.97
CA LEU A 258 -4.20 -5.05 -1.77
C LEU A 258 -3.75 -4.91 -0.31
N LEU A 259 -4.07 -3.80 0.36
CA LEU A 259 -3.81 -3.63 1.80
C LEU A 259 -4.56 -4.70 2.62
N THR A 260 -5.84 -4.93 2.33
CA THR A 260 -6.66 -5.95 2.98
C THR A 260 -6.05 -7.35 2.82
N LEU A 261 -5.63 -7.69 1.60
CA LEU A 261 -4.97 -8.96 1.30
C LEU A 261 -3.60 -9.06 1.96
N ALA A 262 -2.83 -7.97 2.03
CA ALA A 262 -1.53 -7.95 2.72
C ALA A 262 -1.68 -8.19 4.22
N LEU A 263 -2.70 -7.61 4.87
CA LEU A 263 -3.02 -7.85 6.28
C LEU A 263 -3.38 -9.32 6.51
N TYR A 264 -4.28 -9.89 5.70
CA TYR A 264 -4.62 -11.30 5.78
C TYR A 264 -3.43 -12.22 5.51
N TRP A 265 -2.63 -11.90 4.50
CA TRP A 265 -1.42 -12.64 4.17
C TRP A 265 -0.45 -12.64 5.33
N ALA A 266 -0.08 -11.47 5.86
CA ALA A 266 0.89 -11.37 6.95
C ALA A 266 0.39 -12.08 8.22
N ALA A 267 -0.89 -11.89 8.58
CA ALA A 267 -1.50 -12.55 9.73
C ALA A 267 -1.46 -14.07 9.63
N GLN A 268 -1.68 -14.64 8.44
CA GLN A 268 -1.60 -16.09 8.20
C GLN A 268 -0.16 -16.59 8.02
N TRP A 269 0.70 -15.76 7.43
CA TRP A 269 2.11 -16.04 7.15
C TRP A 269 2.88 -16.28 8.44
N LEU A 270 2.75 -15.43 9.44
CA LEU A 270 3.51 -15.48 10.70
C LEU A 270 3.34 -16.81 11.48
N PRO A 271 2.12 -17.22 11.90
CA PRO A 271 1.90 -18.45 12.67
C PRO A 271 2.13 -19.71 11.82
N GLY A 272 1.94 -19.63 10.51
CA GLY A 272 2.11 -20.75 9.58
C GLY A 272 0.91 -21.66 9.53
N ARG A 273 1.13 -22.98 9.70
CA ARG A 273 0.02 -23.94 9.65
C ARG A 273 -0.88 -23.73 10.87
N LEU A 274 -2.13 -23.33 10.62
CA LEU A 274 -3.20 -23.17 11.60
C LEU A 274 -4.30 -24.20 11.35
N HIS A 275 -5.04 -24.54 12.41
CA HIS A 275 -6.30 -25.28 12.29
C HIS A 275 -7.32 -24.43 11.50
N PRO A 276 -8.21 -25.02 10.67
CA PRO A 276 -9.19 -24.26 9.88
C PRO A 276 -10.02 -23.28 10.71
N LEU A 277 -10.52 -23.68 11.88
CA LEU A 277 -11.28 -22.79 12.77
C LEU A 277 -10.45 -21.60 13.27
N HIS A 278 -9.19 -21.81 13.61
CA HIS A 278 -8.30 -20.72 14.04
C HIS A 278 -7.99 -19.78 12.88
N ARG A 279 -7.90 -20.30 11.65
CA ARG A 279 -7.75 -19.46 10.45
C ARG A 279 -9.00 -18.64 10.19
N LEU A 280 -10.19 -19.21 10.33
CA LEU A 280 -11.45 -18.48 10.20
C LEU A 280 -11.55 -17.37 11.26
N LEU A 281 -11.31 -17.70 12.53
CA LEU A 281 -11.28 -16.72 13.62
C LEU A 281 -10.28 -15.59 13.35
N LEU A 282 -9.06 -15.92 12.89
CA LEU A 282 -8.07 -14.92 12.54
C LEU A 282 -8.54 -14.01 11.41
N ALA A 283 -9.22 -14.56 10.41
CA ALA A 283 -9.71 -13.78 9.29
C ALA A 283 -10.90 -12.88 9.68
N VAL A 284 -11.79 -13.36 10.56
CA VAL A 284 -12.85 -12.52 11.17
C VAL A 284 -12.23 -11.39 11.99
N LEU A 285 -11.24 -11.70 12.83
CA LEU A 285 -10.56 -10.72 13.69
C LEU A 285 -9.84 -9.64 12.88
N VAL A 286 -9.09 -10.02 11.85
CA VAL A 286 -8.41 -9.06 10.97
C VAL A 286 -9.42 -8.22 10.19
N GLY A 287 -10.49 -8.83 9.68
CA GLY A 287 -11.54 -8.11 8.95
C GLY A 287 -12.32 -7.12 9.81
N SER A 288 -12.70 -7.54 11.03
CA SER A 288 -13.43 -6.68 11.95
C SER A 288 -12.57 -5.51 12.45
N LEU A 289 -11.29 -5.73 12.76
CA LEU A 289 -10.39 -4.64 13.14
C LEU A 289 -10.04 -3.72 11.97
N LEU A 290 -9.94 -4.24 10.73
CA LEU A 290 -9.76 -3.40 9.55
C LEU A 290 -10.93 -2.43 9.39
N LEU A 291 -12.16 -2.90 9.55
CA LEU A 291 -13.37 -2.08 9.43
C LEU A 291 -13.64 -1.20 10.66
N GLY A 292 -13.31 -1.70 11.85
CA GLY A 292 -13.60 -1.09 13.14
C GLY A 292 -12.50 -0.19 13.70
N THR A 293 -11.47 0.12 12.90
CA THR A 293 -10.45 1.10 13.25
C THR A 293 -10.48 2.24 12.24
N GLN A 294 -9.57 3.19 12.34
CA GLN A 294 -9.44 4.31 11.40
C GLN A 294 -8.95 3.94 10.00
N LEU A 295 -8.60 2.68 9.70
CA LEU A 295 -8.09 2.30 8.37
C LEU A 295 -9.04 2.59 7.19
N PRO A 296 -10.38 2.48 7.28
CA PRO A 296 -11.28 2.86 6.19
C PRO A 296 -11.21 4.35 5.85
N ARG A 297 -10.69 5.20 6.75
CA ARG A 297 -10.42 6.62 6.48
C ARG A 297 -9.50 6.83 5.28
N LEU A 298 -8.62 5.87 4.98
CA LEU A 298 -7.74 5.93 3.81
C LEU A 298 -8.54 6.08 2.50
N LEU A 299 -9.74 5.48 2.42
CA LEU A 299 -10.65 5.65 1.27
C LEU A 299 -11.33 7.02 1.29
N SER A 300 -11.92 7.40 2.43
CA SER A 300 -12.70 8.65 2.55
C SER A 300 -11.83 9.89 2.38
N SER A 301 -10.55 9.82 2.75
CA SER A 301 -9.62 10.94 2.65
C SER A 301 -8.80 10.92 1.35
N GLY A 302 -8.89 9.85 0.54
CA GLY A 302 -8.15 9.72 -0.70
C GLY A 302 -6.66 9.38 -0.53
N PHE A 303 -6.28 8.67 0.52
CA PHE A 303 -4.89 8.36 0.87
C PHE A 303 -4.37 7.08 0.20
N SER A 304 -4.50 6.98 -1.13
CA SER A 304 -4.12 5.78 -1.89
C SER A 304 -2.62 5.46 -1.80
N THR A 305 -1.79 6.49 -1.78
CA THR A 305 -0.32 6.39 -1.66
C THR A 305 0.10 5.78 -0.33
N GLU A 306 -0.53 6.24 0.75
CA GLU A 306 -0.37 5.70 2.09
C GLU A 306 -0.86 4.25 2.16
N ALA A 307 -2.04 3.94 1.60
CA ALA A 307 -2.56 2.57 1.58
C ALA A 307 -1.60 1.60 0.88
N LEU A 308 -1.00 2.00 -0.25
CA LEU A 308 0.03 1.22 -0.93
C LEU A 308 1.30 1.07 -0.09
N GLY A 309 1.85 2.18 0.43
CA GLY A 309 3.03 2.15 1.27
C GLY A 309 2.85 1.27 2.52
N MET A 310 1.65 1.29 3.10
CA MET A 310 1.27 0.45 4.24
C MET A 310 1.21 -1.02 3.85
N ALA A 311 0.59 -1.37 2.71
CA ALA A 311 0.53 -2.75 2.23
C ALA A 311 1.94 -3.33 2.01
N LEU A 312 2.84 -2.55 1.40
CA LEU A 312 4.24 -2.93 1.23
C LEU A 312 4.97 -3.11 2.58
N THR A 313 4.74 -2.20 3.53
CA THR A 313 5.36 -2.27 4.87
C THR A 313 4.85 -3.46 5.67
N VAL A 314 3.56 -3.81 5.56
CA VAL A 314 2.95 -5.01 6.16
C VAL A 314 3.62 -6.27 5.63
N VAL A 315 3.83 -6.36 4.31
CA VAL A 315 4.53 -7.50 3.70
C VAL A 315 5.99 -7.57 4.16
N LEU A 316 6.69 -6.43 4.20
CA LEU A 316 8.06 -6.32 4.70
C LEU A 316 8.18 -6.81 6.15
N ALA A 317 7.29 -6.36 7.04
CA ALA A 317 7.24 -6.80 8.42
C ALA A 317 7.04 -8.32 8.55
N GLY A 318 6.13 -8.89 7.75
CA GLY A 318 5.92 -10.34 7.66
C GLY A 318 7.18 -11.10 7.26
N LEU A 319 7.92 -10.58 6.26
CA LEU A 319 9.17 -11.15 5.77
C LEU A 319 10.33 -11.00 6.76
N VAL A 320 10.41 -9.91 7.51
CA VAL A 320 11.44 -9.72 8.54
C VAL A 320 11.22 -10.69 9.70
N ALA A 321 9.99 -10.79 10.19
CA ALA A 321 9.66 -11.66 11.31
C ALA A 321 9.74 -13.15 10.93
N ARG A 322 9.30 -13.48 9.72
CA ARG A 322 9.37 -14.83 9.16
C ARG A 322 9.97 -14.79 7.74
N PRO A 323 11.31 -14.93 7.65
CA PRO A 323 12.02 -14.89 6.37
C PRO A 323 11.64 -16.06 5.46
N VAL A 324 11.69 -15.82 4.16
CA VAL A 324 11.54 -16.88 3.16
C VAL A 324 12.75 -17.80 3.16
N ASN A 325 12.55 -19.05 2.72
CA ASN A 325 13.60 -20.07 2.74
C ASN A 325 14.78 -19.72 1.81
N ARG A 326 14.51 -18.99 0.72
CA ARG A 326 15.50 -18.62 -0.30
C ARG A 326 16.08 -17.24 0.00
N ARG A 327 17.29 -17.22 0.53
CA ARG A 327 17.94 -15.99 1.03
C ARG A 327 18.17 -14.92 -0.05
N ARG A 328 18.44 -15.31 -1.30
CA ARG A 328 18.56 -14.36 -2.42
C ARG A 328 17.21 -13.68 -2.72
N GLU A 329 16.13 -14.45 -2.73
CA GLU A 329 14.77 -13.91 -2.91
C GLU A 329 14.40 -12.99 -1.74
N GLN A 330 14.74 -13.36 -0.50
CA GLN A 330 14.55 -12.49 0.66
C GLN A 330 15.22 -11.12 0.46
N LEU A 331 16.50 -11.09 0.04
CA LEU A 331 17.23 -9.84 -0.16
C LEU A 331 16.58 -8.99 -1.25
N VAL A 332 16.26 -9.58 -2.40
CA VAL A 332 15.60 -8.88 -3.51
C VAL A 332 14.23 -8.34 -3.10
N LEU A 333 13.43 -9.12 -2.38
CA LEU A 333 12.12 -8.70 -1.88
C LEU A 333 12.26 -7.53 -0.90
N LEU A 334 13.18 -7.60 0.07
CA LEU A 334 13.38 -6.50 1.02
C LEU A 334 13.85 -5.22 0.34
N GLY A 335 14.78 -5.32 -0.63
CA GLY A 335 15.23 -4.17 -1.40
C GLY A 335 14.12 -3.54 -2.24
N ALA A 336 13.36 -4.36 -2.98
CA ALA A 336 12.23 -3.91 -3.79
C ALA A 336 11.12 -3.27 -2.92
N LEU A 337 10.83 -3.85 -1.75
CA LEU A 337 9.86 -3.28 -0.81
C LEU A 337 10.32 -1.92 -0.28
N LEU A 338 11.60 -1.76 0.08
CA LEU A 338 12.13 -0.46 0.52
C LEU A 338 12.02 0.61 -0.59
N VAL A 339 12.36 0.25 -1.83
CA VAL A 339 12.19 1.14 -2.99
C VAL A 339 10.72 1.49 -3.20
N GLY A 340 9.83 0.48 -3.22
CA GLY A 340 8.40 0.71 -3.37
C GLY A 340 7.81 1.60 -2.27
N ILE A 341 8.23 1.41 -1.02
CA ILE A 341 7.82 2.26 0.12
C ILE A 341 8.35 3.68 -0.05
N ALA A 342 9.62 3.87 -0.43
CA ALA A 342 10.20 5.20 -0.63
C ALA A 342 9.45 5.99 -1.72
N PHE A 343 9.10 5.33 -2.82
CA PHE A 343 8.39 5.97 -3.93
C PHE A 343 6.89 6.14 -3.67
N SER A 344 6.26 5.28 -2.89
CA SER A 344 4.81 5.35 -2.64
C SER A 344 4.47 6.21 -1.43
N TYR A 345 5.21 6.07 -0.33
CA TYR A 345 4.95 6.78 0.92
C TYR A 345 6.19 6.77 1.84
N TYR A 346 7.16 7.65 1.57
CA TYR A 346 8.45 7.64 2.29
C TYR A 346 8.35 7.91 3.79
N LEU A 347 7.21 8.38 4.32
CA LEU A 347 7.01 8.48 5.77
C LEU A 347 7.21 7.10 6.46
N PHE A 348 6.85 6.01 5.78
CA PHE A 348 7.06 4.66 6.32
C PHE A 348 8.46 4.10 6.08
N LEU A 349 9.34 4.85 5.39
CA LEU A 349 10.68 4.40 5.05
C LEU A 349 11.56 4.24 6.30
N LEU A 350 11.46 5.16 7.27
CA LEU A 350 12.26 5.09 8.50
C LEU A 350 11.99 3.79 9.28
N PRO A 351 10.73 3.47 9.69
CA PRO A 351 10.48 2.20 10.35
C PRO A 351 10.83 1.01 9.45
N ALA A 352 10.49 1.03 8.16
CA ALA A 352 10.83 -0.07 7.25
C ALA A 352 12.35 -0.34 7.16
N GLY A 353 13.16 0.71 7.06
CA GLY A 353 14.62 0.65 7.04
C GLY A 353 15.19 0.07 8.34
N LEU A 354 14.67 0.49 9.50
CA LEU A 354 15.06 -0.07 10.80
C LEU A 354 14.74 -1.57 10.90
N LEU A 355 13.59 -2.02 10.38
CA LEU A 355 13.25 -3.44 10.36
C LEU A 355 14.20 -4.26 9.48
N VAL A 356 14.55 -3.76 8.29
CA VAL A 356 15.51 -4.42 7.39
C VAL A 356 16.90 -4.44 8.00
N LEU A 357 17.34 -3.34 8.60
CA LEU A 357 18.63 -3.25 9.29
C LEU A 357 18.69 -4.25 10.46
N GLY A 358 17.67 -4.28 11.31
CA GLY A 358 17.58 -5.25 12.41
C GLY A 358 17.63 -6.70 11.91
N TRP A 359 16.95 -7.00 10.80
CA TRP A 359 17.04 -8.32 10.16
C TRP A 359 18.45 -8.64 9.67
N LEU A 360 19.12 -7.71 8.98
CA LEU A 360 20.48 -7.87 8.46
C LEU A 360 21.49 -8.10 9.60
N LEU A 361 21.37 -7.36 10.70
CA LEU A 361 22.23 -7.50 11.88
C LEU A 361 22.11 -8.90 12.50
N ILE A 362 20.87 -9.42 12.62
CA ILE A 362 20.61 -10.78 13.10
C ILE A 362 21.11 -11.83 12.07
N ALA A 363 21.05 -11.51 10.78
CA ALA A 363 21.45 -12.40 9.69
C ALA A 363 22.96 -12.39 9.37
N ARG A 364 23.74 -11.43 9.90
CA ARG A 364 25.14 -11.12 9.48
C ARG A 364 26.12 -12.30 9.49
N GLY A 365 25.82 -13.36 10.25
CA GLY A 365 26.64 -14.58 10.35
C GLY A 365 26.37 -15.61 9.25
N ARG A 366 26.13 -16.87 9.65
CA ARG A 366 25.91 -18.04 8.76
C ARG A 366 24.81 -17.84 7.70
N ALA A 367 23.90 -16.89 7.90
CA ALA A 367 22.80 -16.66 6.97
C ALA A 367 23.23 -15.88 5.70
N LEU A 368 24.19 -14.96 5.79
CA LEU A 368 24.64 -14.18 4.61
C LEU A 368 25.92 -14.74 3.95
N ARG A 369 26.57 -15.75 4.55
CA ARG A 369 27.73 -16.42 3.94
C ARG A 369 27.42 -16.96 2.54
N GLY A 370 28.31 -16.69 1.58
CA GLY A 370 28.18 -17.12 0.19
C GLY A 370 27.21 -16.29 -0.66
N LEU A 371 26.67 -15.19 -0.13
CA LEU A 371 25.74 -14.30 -0.83
C LEU A 371 26.33 -12.91 -1.15
N GLY A 372 27.63 -12.70 -0.91
CA GLY A 372 28.27 -11.38 -0.99
C GLY A 372 27.92 -10.58 -2.25
N ARG A 373 27.98 -11.22 -3.43
CA ARG A 373 27.61 -10.56 -4.70
C ARG A 373 26.14 -10.12 -4.74
N THR A 374 25.20 -11.00 -4.39
CA THR A 374 23.76 -10.66 -4.39
C THR A 374 23.47 -9.56 -3.37
N THR A 375 24.03 -9.69 -2.16
CA THR A 375 23.88 -8.68 -1.12
C THR A 375 24.44 -7.33 -1.58
N LEU A 376 25.62 -7.30 -2.19
CA LEU A 376 26.24 -6.08 -2.70
C LEU A 376 25.38 -5.43 -3.79
N VAL A 377 24.96 -6.20 -4.81
CA VAL A 377 24.13 -5.67 -5.91
C VAL A 377 22.81 -5.11 -5.38
N VAL A 378 22.11 -5.86 -4.52
CA VAL A 378 20.84 -5.41 -3.94
C VAL A 378 21.06 -4.18 -3.05
N ALA A 379 22.11 -4.18 -2.22
CA ALA A 379 22.41 -3.05 -1.34
C ALA A 379 22.75 -1.79 -2.12
N LEU A 380 23.60 -1.88 -3.16
CA LEU A 380 23.94 -0.74 -4.01
C LEU A 380 22.72 -0.21 -4.76
N ALA A 381 21.91 -1.09 -5.36
CA ALA A 381 20.69 -0.68 -6.05
C ALA A 381 19.69 -0.02 -5.08
N THR A 382 19.49 -0.60 -3.90
CA THR A 382 18.59 -0.05 -2.87
C THR A 382 19.10 1.29 -2.35
N ALA A 383 20.41 1.39 -2.06
CA ALA A 383 21.03 2.62 -1.56
C ALA A 383 21.01 3.76 -2.59
N ALA A 384 21.07 3.44 -3.89
CA ALA A 384 20.93 4.42 -4.95
C ALA A 384 19.48 4.88 -5.16
N LEU A 385 18.52 3.95 -5.11
CA LEU A 385 17.12 4.22 -5.48
C LEU A 385 16.28 4.81 -4.34
N VAL A 386 16.40 4.28 -3.13
CA VAL A 386 15.61 4.69 -1.96
C VAL A 386 15.67 6.21 -1.67
N PRO A 387 16.85 6.88 -1.70
CA PRO A 387 16.91 8.29 -1.34
C PRO A 387 16.36 9.24 -2.42
N ILE A 388 16.11 8.79 -3.66
CA ILE A 388 15.73 9.67 -4.78
C ILE A 388 14.51 10.54 -4.44
N VAL A 389 13.38 9.91 -4.10
CA VAL A 389 12.12 10.63 -3.85
C VAL A 389 12.19 11.44 -2.54
N PRO A 390 12.66 10.90 -1.40
CA PRO A 390 12.83 11.69 -0.18
C PRO A 390 13.76 12.90 -0.36
N LEU A 391 14.89 12.74 -1.06
CA LEU A 391 15.80 13.85 -1.31
C LEU A 391 15.21 14.87 -2.29
N ALA A 392 14.49 14.43 -3.32
CA ALA A 392 13.76 15.35 -4.20
C ALA A 392 12.74 16.16 -3.40
N GLY A 393 11.96 15.52 -2.53
CA GLY A 393 11.00 16.20 -1.66
C GLY A 393 11.64 17.16 -0.65
N LEU A 394 12.77 16.77 -0.06
CA LEU A 394 13.48 17.60 0.92
C LEU A 394 14.21 18.78 0.27
N LEU A 395 14.95 18.54 -0.81
CA LEU A 395 15.84 19.53 -1.42
C LEU A 395 15.14 20.46 -2.40
N LEU A 396 13.99 20.05 -2.95
CA LEU A 396 13.30 20.78 -4.04
C LEU A 396 11.88 21.22 -3.69
N ALA A 397 11.33 20.81 -2.53
CA ALA A 397 9.93 21.06 -2.19
C ALA A 397 9.66 21.36 -0.71
N ASP A 398 10.69 21.64 0.10
CA ASP A 398 10.60 22.03 1.52
C ASP A 398 9.64 21.18 2.38
N GLN A 399 9.50 19.89 2.04
CA GLN A 399 8.50 19.01 2.66
C GLN A 399 8.74 18.74 4.16
N ALA A 400 9.85 19.20 4.72
CA ALA A 400 10.16 19.11 6.15
C ALA A 400 9.21 19.98 7.01
N GLU A 401 8.75 21.13 6.51
CA GLU A 401 7.84 22.02 7.23
C GLU A 401 6.46 21.40 7.47
N ALA A 402 6.10 20.38 6.69
CA ALA A 402 4.81 19.71 6.86
C ALA A 402 4.71 18.97 8.21
N ILE A 403 5.84 18.53 8.80
CA ILE A 403 5.87 17.79 10.08
C ILE A 403 5.47 18.68 11.27
N THR A 404 5.69 20.00 11.16
CA THR A 404 5.44 20.99 12.21
C THR A 404 4.10 21.72 12.08
N ALA A 405 3.19 21.24 11.22
CA ALA A 405 1.88 21.85 11.03
C ALA A 405 1.12 21.99 12.37
N ALA A 406 0.80 23.24 12.74
CA ALA A 406 0.33 23.64 14.07
C ALA A 406 -1.08 23.16 14.46
N SER A 407 -1.82 22.55 13.54
CA SER A 407 -3.14 21.99 13.81
C SER A 407 -3.34 20.69 13.04
N GLY A 408 -4.06 19.75 13.65
CA GLY A 408 -4.35 18.48 13.02
C GLY A 408 -5.72 17.93 13.41
N PRO A 409 -6.22 16.95 12.65
CA PRO A 409 -7.49 16.32 12.95
C PRO A 409 -7.42 15.60 14.30
N ASP A 410 -8.59 15.38 14.91
CA ASP A 410 -8.72 14.64 16.17
C ASP A 410 -7.87 13.35 16.17
N THR A 411 -7.19 13.12 17.29
CA THR A 411 -6.28 12.00 17.52
C THR A 411 -6.82 10.97 18.50
N THR A 412 -8.06 11.12 18.96
CA THR A 412 -8.69 10.24 19.95
C THR A 412 -8.67 8.77 19.52
N GLU A 413 -9.14 8.44 18.32
CA GLU A 413 -9.11 7.07 17.81
C GLU A 413 -7.69 6.51 17.64
N SER A 414 -6.74 7.35 17.23
CA SER A 414 -5.33 7.00 17.18
C SER A 414 -4.78 6.60 18.55
N ARG A 415 -5.13 7.34 19.60
CA ARG A 415 -4.73 7.04 21.00
C ARG A 415 -5.40 5.77 21.50
N LEU A 416 -6.67 5.54 21.18
CA LEU A 416 -7.41 4.32 21.55
C LEU A 416 -6.82 3.09 20.87
N ALA A 417 -6.48 3.17 19.58
CA ALA A 417 -5.84 2.07 18.87
C ALA A 417 -4.46 1.73 19.47
N LEU A 418 -3.63 2.73 19.77
CA LEU A 418 -2.31 2.50 20.36
C LEU A 418 -2.39 1.90 21.77
N THR A 419 -3.27 2.40 22.63
CA THR A 419 -3.36 1.93 24.02
C THR A 419 -4.12 0.60 24.14
N GLY A 420 -5.31 0.52 23.55
CA GLY A 420 -6.17 -0.66 23.61
C GLY A 420 -5.60 -1.84 22.82
N LEU A 421 -5.53 -1.70 21.49
CA LEU A 421 -5.04 -2.79 20.63
C LEU A 421 -3.55 -3.05 20.88
N GLY A 422 -2.74 -2.01 21.08
CA GLY A 422 -1.32 -2.15 21.41
C GLY A 422 -1.08 -2.91 22.72
N GLY A 423 -1.86 -2.64 23.77
CA GLY A 423 -1.78 -3.37 25.04
C GLY A 423 -2.09 -4.85 24.89
N VAL A 424 -3.21 -5.19 24.24
CA VAL A 424 -3.62 -6.59 24.00
C VAL A 424 -2.59 -7.35 23.16
N VAL A 425 -2.13 -6.75 22.06
CA VAL A 425 -1.15 -7.36 21.16
C VAL A 425 0.22 -7.49 21.83
N GLY A 426 0.65 -6.49 22.61
CA GLY A 426 1.90 -6.53 23.38
C GLY A 426 1.94 -7.72 24.33
N VAL A 427 0.89 -7.91 25.13
CA VAL A 427 0.75 -9.07 26.03
C VAL A 427 0.79 -10.38 25.24
N ALA A 428 0.05 -10.46 24.13
CA ALA A 428 0.02 -11.65 23.28
C ALA A 428 1.39 -12.01 22.71
N LEU A 429 2.15 -11.03 22.22
CA LEU A 429 3.48 -11.20 21.64
C LEU A 429 4.49 -11.67 22.69
N ILE A 430 4.46 -11.09 23.90
CA ILE A 430 5.33 -11.51 25.01
C ILE A 430 5.03 -12.98 25.38
N LEU A 431 3.76 -13.31 25.62
CA LEU A 431 3.34 -14.67 25.97
C LEU A 431 3.68 -15.69 24.87
N ALA A 432 3.51 -15.32 23.59
CA ALA A 432 3.83 -16.18 22.46
C ALA A 432 5.34 -16.31 22.24
N GLY A 433 6.13 -15.26 22.53
CA GLY A 433 7.58 -15.20 22.37
C GLY A 433 8.38 -16.01 23.39
N ILE A 434 7.86 -16.14 24.62
CA ILE A 434 8.46 -16.96 25.69
C ILE A 434 8.44 -18.45 25.33
N ARG A 435 7.52 -18.90 24.46
CA ARG A 435 7.46 -20.30 24.04
C ARG A 435 8.74 -20.70 23.27
N ARG A 436 9.22 -21.94 23.44
CA ARG A 436 10.38 -22.48 22.68
C ARG A 436 10.18 -22.37 21.17
N THR A 437 8.95 -22.51 20.69
CA THR A 437 8.55 -22.37 19.28
C THR A 437 8.26 -20.92 18.85
N GLY A 438 8.39 -19.95 19.76
CA GLY A 438 8.02 -18.55 19.57
C GLY A 438 9.04 -17.67 18.83
N ARG A 439 9.96 -18.26 18.04
CA ARG A 439 11.01 -17.49 17.33
C ARG A 439 10.45 -16.38 16.44
N VAL A 440 9.33 -16.64 15.76
CA VAL A 440 8.66 -15.64 14.90
C VAL A 440 8.16 -14.47 15.74
N TRP A 441 7.50 -14.74 16.87
CA TRP A 441 6.94 -13.71 17.75
C TRP A 441 8.03 -12.88 18.44
N ARG A 442 9.16 -13.49 18.80
CA ARG A 442 10.33 -12.74 19.29
C ARG A 442 10.91 -11.80 18.24
N ARG A 443 10.75 -12.10 16.95
CA ARG A 443 11.16 -11.21 15.85
C ARG A 443 10.08 -10.19 15.48
N TYR A 444 8.81 -10.53 15.67
CA TYR A 444 7.69 -9.61 15.45
C TYR A 444 7.52 -8.60 16.59
N LEU A 445 7.95 -8.91 17.81
CA LEU A 445 7.91 -7.97 18.92
C LEU A 445 8.70 -6.67 18.63
N PRO A 446 9.96 -6.73 18.16
CA PRO A 446 10.67 -5.54 17.67
C PRO A 446 9.92 -4.79 16.56
N VAL A 447 9.20 -5.48 15.67
CA VAL A 447 8.38 -4.82 14.64
C VAL A 447 7.32 -3.93 15.28
N ALA A 448 6.55 -4.48 16.21
CA ALA A 448 5.51 -3.73 16.92
C ALA A 448 6.10 -2.56 17.73
N VAL A 449 7.22 -2.80 18.42
CA VAL A 449 7.91 -1.75 19.19
C VAL A 449 8.41 -0.63 18.27
N THR A 450 9.03 -0.95 17.14
CA THR A 450 9.55 0.05 16.20
C THR A 450 8.44 0.97 15.69
N VAL A 451 7.28 0.45 15.30
CA VAL A 451 6.22 1.29 14.75
C VAL A 451 5.44 2.09 15.81
N VAL A 452 5.27 1.53 17.01
CA VAL A 452 4.70 2.28 18.14
C VAL A 452 5.66 3.38 18.57
N ALA A 453 6.95 3.07 18.73
CA ALA A 453 7.96 4.07 19.09
C ALA A 453 8.09 5.16 18.02
N TYR A 454 7.99 4.79 16.73
CA TYR A 454 8.00 5.76 15.64
C TYR A 454 6.81 6.71 15.70
N ALA A 455 5.59 6.20 15.91
CA ALA A 455 4.41 7.04 16.03
C ALA A 455 4.47 7.97 17.25
N LEU A 456 4.91 7.44 18.40
CA LEU A 456 5.14 8.25 19.61
C LEU A 456 6.24 9.30 19.39
N GLY A 457 7.30 8.97 18.65
CA GLY A 457 8.37 9.89 18.30
C GLY A 457 7.90 11.05 17.43
N VAL A 458 7.07 10.79 16.41
CA VAL A 458 6.46 11.85 15.59
C VAL A 458 5.53 12.72 16.43
N GLY A 459 4.69 12.13 17.28
CA GLY A 459 3.83 12.90 18.18
C GLY A 459 4.63 13.77 19.17
N GLY A 460 5.71 13.22 19.73
CA GLY A 460 6.62 13.95 20.62
C GLY A 460 7.35 15.09 19.92
N LEU A 461 7.76 14.90 18.67
CA LEU A 461 8.37 15.95 17.86
C LEU A 461 7.38 17.10 17.58
N SER A 462 6.13 16.80 17.21
CA SER A 462 5.10 17.83 17.02
C SER A 462 4.89 18.66 18.29
N ILE A 463 4.89 18.03 19.46
CA ILE A 463 4.77 18.73 20.76
C ILE A 463 6.02 19.57 21.06
N ALA A 464 7.21 19.04 20.79
CA ALA A 464 8.47 19.75 21.04
C ALA A 464 8.60 21.03 20.19
N GLU A 465 8.04 21.04 18.99
CA GLU A 465 7.98 22.19 18.07
C GLU A 465 6.81 23.15 18.38
N GLY A 466 6.13 22.97 19.53
CA GLY A 466 5.06 23.86 19.99
C GLY A 466 3.69 23.61 19.35
N GLY A 467 3.52 22.53 18.60
CA GLY A 467 2.26 22.10 18.02
C GLY A 467 1.57 20.99 18.84
N GLU A 468 0.49 20.43 18.28
CA GLU A 468 -0.18 19.24 18.80
C GLU A 468 0.02 18.04 17.87
N PRO A 469 -0.02 16.79 18.38
CA PRO A 469 -0.05 15.61 17.52
C PRO A 469 -1.21 15.72 16.55
N GLY A 470 -0.91 15.75 15.26
CA GLY A 470 -1.89 16.09 14.23
C GLY A 470 -1.88 15.14 13.04
N TYR A 471 -1.72 15.71 11.85
CA TYR A 471 -1.81 14.98 10.59
C TYR A 471 -0.80 13.85 10.49
N TYR A 472 0.51 14.12 10.60
CA TYR A 472 1.54 13.10 10.45
C TYR A 472 1.59 12.09 11.59
N PHE A 473 1.23 12.50 12.81
CA PHE A 473 1.01 11.55 13.91
C PHE A 473 -0.04 10.52 13.52
N ASN A 474 -1.23 10.94 13.08
CA ASN A 474 -2.30 10.02 12.66
C ASN A 474 -1.84 9.06 11.53
N LYS A 475 -1.08 9.56 10.55
CA LYS A 475 -0.49 8.72 9.48
C LYS A 475 0.43 7.62 10.02
N THR A 476 1.31 7.96 10.97
CA THR A 476 2.17 6.96 11.61
C THR A 476 1.39 5.96 12.46
N VAL A 477 0.30 6.40 13.10
CA VAL A 477 -0.59 5.51 13.84
C VAL A 477 -1.35 4.58 12.91
N HIS A 478 -1.75 5.00 11.70
CA HIS A 478 -2.35 4.08 10.73
C HIS A 478 -1.45 2.86 10.46
N LEU A 479 -0.14 3.09 10.24
CA LEU A 479 0.83 2.01 10.08
C LEU A 479 0.95 1.15 11.34
N ALA A 480 1.00 1.77 12.52
CA ALA A 480 1.06 1.05 13.79
C ALA A 480 -0.18 0.16 13.96
N THR A 481 -1.38 0.68 13.72
CA THR A 481 -2.65 -0.04 13.75
C THR A 481 -2.63 -1.23 12.79
N ALA A 482 -2.21 -1.06 11.54
CA ALA A 482 -2.11 -2.17 10.58
C ALA A 482 -1.20 -3.31 11.06
N LEU A 483 -0.03 -2.99 11.61
CA LEU A 483 0.90 -4.00 12.12
C LEU A 483 0.46 -4.60 13.47
N LEU A 484 -0.29 -3.87 14.28
CA LEU A 484 -0.93 -4.39 15.49
C LEU A 484 -2.07 -5.36 15.12
N ILE A 485 -2.88 -5.06 14.10
CA ILE A 485 -3.88 -5.97 13.53
C ILE A 485 -3.22 -7.29 13.12
N VAL A 486 -2.11 -7.24 12.39
CA VAL A 486 -1.33 -8.46 12.05
C VAL A 486 -0.81 -9.16 13.31
N GLY A 487 -0.39 -8.39 14.32
CA GLY A 487 0.06 -8.89 15.62
C GLY A 487 -0.98 -9.72 16.39
N THR A 488 -2.28 -9.53 16.12
CA THR A 488 -3.35 -10.35 16.72
C THR A 488 -3.26 -11.83 16.36
N ALA A 489 -2.53 -12.20 15.29
CA ALA A 489 -2.21 -13.59 14.99
C ALA A 489 -1.47 -14.30 16.14
N ALA A 490 -0.79 -13.55 17.03
CA ALA A 490 -0.20 -14.08 18.25
C ALA A 490 -1.27 -14.61 19.22
N LEU A 491 -2.41 -13.91 19.37
CA LEU A 491 -3.54 -14.34 20.20
C LEU A 491 -4.09 -15.68 19.72
N VAL A 492 -4.38 -15.78 18.42
CA VAL A 492 -4.90 -17.01 17.80
C VAL A 492 -3.92 -18.17 17.96
N ARG A 493 -2.61 -17.89 17.96
CA ARG A 493 -1.58 -18.90 18.19
C ARG A 493 -1.50 -19.38 19.64
N LEU A 494 -1.94 -18.57 20.60
CA LEU A 494 -2.01 -18.90 22.01
C LEU A 494 -3.20 -19.83 22.34
N LEU A 495 -4.25 -19.82 21.51
CA LEU A 495 -5.42 -20.68 21.66
C LEU A 495 -5.07 -22.17 21.74
N PRO A 496 -5.76 -22.94 22.59
CA PRO A 496 -5.57 -24.38 22.69
C PRO A 496 -5.94 -25.05 21.35
N ALA A 497 -5.10 -25.98 20.89
CA ALA A 497 -5.41 -26.76 19.68
C ALA A 497 -6.06 -28.09 20.08
N PRO A 498 -7.11 -28.54 19.35
CA PRO A 498 -7.70 -29.86 19.56
C PRO A 498 -6.62 -30.97 19.47
N GLY A 499 -6.58 -31.88 20.43
CA GLY A 499 -5.73 -33.09 20.39
C GLY A 499 -4.23 -32.91 20.66
N ARG A 500 -3.75 -31.73 21.10
CA ARG A 500 -2.32 -31.49 21.39
C ARG A 500 -1.87 -31.74 22.82
N TRP A 501 -2.77 -32.18 23.71
CA TRP A 501 -2.36 -32.53 25.07
C TRP A 501 -1.64 -33.89 25.05
N ARG A 502 -0.33 -33.86 25.24
CA ARG A 502 0.49 -35.03 25.56
C ARG A 502 0.81 -34.90 27.05
N GLY A 503 0.42 -35.90 27.84
CA GLY A 503 0.33 -35.88 29.30
C GLY A 503 1.42 -35.12 30.05
N GLY A 504 1.01 -34.46 31.13
CA GLY A 504 1.86 -33.78 32.09
C GLY A 504 1.08 -33.38 33.35
N GLY A 505 1.77 -33.19 34.48
CA GLY A 505 1.17 -32.97 35.80
C GLY A 505 0.25 -31.74 35.92
N ALA A 506 -0.58 -31.72 36.99
CA ALA A 506 -1.68 -30.77 37.22
C ALA A 506 -1.30 -29.28 37.07
N LEU A 507 -0.13 -28.86 37.53
CA LEU A 507 0.36 -27.48 37.38
C LEU A 507 0.55 -27.06 35.91
N ARG A 508 0.96 -27.98 35.03
CA ARG A 508 1.07 -27.69 33.57
C ARG A 508 -0.30 -27.62 32.93
N LEU A 509 -1.25 -28.44 33.38
CA LEU A 509 -2.64 -28.38 32.94
C LEU A 509 -3.30 -27.06 33.33
N LEU A 510 -3.17 -26.63 34.60
CA LEU A 510 -3.69 -25.35 35.09
C LEU A 510 -3.09 -24.17 34.31
N ARG A 511 -1.76 -24.14 34.11
CA ARG A 511 -1.11 -23.09 33.30
C ARG A 511 -1.53 -23.12 31.83
N TYR A 512 -1.80 -24.29 31.27
CA TYR A 512 -2.28 -24.43 29.89
C TYR A 512 -3.73 -23.95 29.77
N ALA A 513 -4.60 -24.35 30.70
CA ALA A 513 -6.00 -23.95 30.77
C ALA A 513 -6.13 -22.44 31.01
N ALA A 514 -5.45 -21.88 32.02
CA ALA A 514 -5.49 -20.44 32.31
C ALA A 514 -5.03 -19.59 31.12
N ARG A 515 -3.97 -20.00 30.42
CA ARG A 515 -3.52 -19.32 29.19
C ARG A 515 -4.49 -19.51 28.03
N GLY A 516 -5.12 -20.67 27.91
CA GLY A 516 -6.14 -20.94 26.91
C GLY A 516 -7.37 -20.06 27.13
N VAL A 517 -7.87 -20.01 28.37
CA VAL A 517 -8.99 -19.15 28.78
C VAL A 517 -8.66 -17.68 28.54
N LEU A 518 -7.48 -17.20 28.96
CA LEU A 518 -7.06 -15.82 28.73
C LEU A 518 -6.95 -15.50 27.23
N ALA A 519 -6.34 -16.38 26.42
CA ALA A 519 -6.24 -16.19 24.98
C ALA A 519 -7.61 -16.19 24.29
N THR A 520 -8.52 -17.06 24.72
CA THR A 520 -9.90 -17.10 24.22
C THR A 520 -10.64 -15.82 24.62
N ALA A 521 -10.56 -15.40 25.88
CA ALA A 521 -11.18 -14.17 26.37
C ALA A 521 -10.67 -12.96 25.60
N LEU A 522 -9.34 -12.82 25.44
CA LEU A 522 -8.75 -11.73 24.66
C LEU A 522 -9.16 -11.80 23.19
N ALA A 523 -9.19 -12.98 22.56
CA ALA A 523 -9.61 -13.11 21.17
C ALA A 523 -11.08 -12.76 20.98
N VAL A 524 -11.97 -13.21 21.89
CA VAL A 524 -13.40 -12.90 21.86
C VAL A 524 -13.64 -11.42 22.13
N LEU A 525 -13.00 -10.84 23.15
CA LEU A 525 -13.11 -9.41 23.45
C LEU A 525 -12.60 -8.56 22.29
N THR A 526 -11.48 -8.92 21.67
CA THR A 526 -10.94 -8.19 20.52
C THR A 526 -11.85 -8.33 19.31
N ALA A 527 -12.38 -9.52 19.04
CA ALA A 527 -13.31 -9.75 17.94
C ALA A 527 -14.63 -8.98 18.17
N PHE A 528 -15.16 -9.01 19.40
CA PHE A 528 -16.37 -8.29 19.79
C PHE A 528 -16.18 -6.78 19.73
N ALA A 529 -15.08 -6.25 20.27
CA ALA A 529 -14.74 -4.83 20.17
C ALA A 529 -14.60 -4.42 18.70
N GLY A 530 -13.89 -5.19 17.87
CA GLY A 530 -13.78 -4.92 16.44
C GLY A 530 -15.13 -4.99 15.71
N LEU A 531 -15.97 -5.98 16.03
CA LEU A 531 -17.29 -6.14 15.42
C LEU A 531 -18.25 -5.01 15.82
N ASN A 532 -18.31 -4.62 17.09
CA ASN A 532 -19.09 -3.46 17.51
C ASN A 532 -18.56 -2.18 16.86
N ALA A 533 -17.23 -2.04 16.79
CA ALA A 533 -16.60 -0.91 16.12
C ALA A 533 -16.91 -0.83 14.61
N THR A 534 -17.41 -1.91 13.98
CA THR A 534 -17.86 -1.82 12.57
C THR A 534 -19.21 -1.13 12.38
N GLY A 535 -19.98 -0.94 13.47
CA GLY A 535 -21.37 -0.46 13.41
C GLY A 535 -22.40 -1.53 13.03
N LEU A 536 -21.98 -2.79 12.78
CA LEU A 536 -22.87 -3.87 12.31
C LEU A 536 -23.66 -4.59 13.42
N VAL A 537 -23.26 -4.47 14.69
CA VAL A 537 -23.83 -5.25 15.81
C VAL A 537 -24.49 -4.36 16.86
N ASP A 538 -23.76 -3.38 17.39
CA ASP A 538 -24.26 -2.42 18.39
C ASP A 538 -23.49 -1.10 18.26
N ARG A 539 -24.20 0.02 18.13
CA ARG A 539 -23.62 1.34 17.75
C ARG A 539 -23.02 2.09 18.93
N ASP A 540 -23.49 1.85 20.14
CA ASP A 540 -23.30 2.83 21.24
C ASP A 540 -22.03 2.60 22.09
N ARG A 541 -21.23 1.54 21.85
CA ARG A 541 -20.21 1.10 22.84
C ARG A 541 -18.95 0.42 22.28
N SER A 542 -18.24 1.08 21.36
CA SER A 542 -16.91 0.61 20.94
C SER A 542 -15.77 1.30 21.70
N LEU A 543 -14.81 0.51 22.20
CA LEU A 543 -13.55 1.00 22.79
C LEU A 543 -12.53 1.51 21.75
N LEU A 544 -12.85 1.38 20.45
CA LEU A 544 -11.97 1.76 19.33
C LEU A 544 -12.47 3.00 18.57
N LEU A 545 -13.67 3.51 18.89
CA LEU A 545 -14.29 4.64 18.23
C LEU A 545 -14.26 5.87 19.14
N ALA A 546 -14.07 7.05 18.56
CA ALA A 546 -14.21 8.32 19.27
C ALA A 546 -15.64 8.86 19.22
N ASP A 547 -16.36 8.51 18.15
CA ASP A 547 -17.74 8.93 17.89
C ASP A 547 -18.64 7.69 17.75
N ASP A 548 -19.96 7.90 17.76
CA ASP A 548 -20.97 6.83 17.64
C ASP A 548 -20.96 6.10 16.27
N ILE A 549 -20.16 6.57 15.31
CA ILE A 549 -20.12 6.07 13.93
C ILE A 549 -18.68 5.85 13.49
N SER A 550 -18.38 4.61 13.06
CA SER A 550 -17.08 4.21 12.55
C SER A 550 -16.72 4.84 11.20
N TRP A 551 -15.42 4.88 10.85
CA TRP A 551 -15.00 5.33 9.52
C TRP A 551 -15.54 4.46 8.38
N ALA A 552 -15.72 3.16 8.61
CA ALA A 552 -16.35 2.29 7.62
C ALA A 552 -17.81 2.70 7.39
N GLU A 553 -18.58 2.90 8.47
CA GLU A 553 -19.98 3.31 8.38
C GLU A 553 -20.12 4.72 7.78
N ARG A 554 -19.29 5.69 8.18
CA ARG A 554 -19.24 7.03 7.57
C ARG A 554 -18.97 6.98 6.06
N PHE A 555 -18.12 6.06 5.63
CA PHE A 555 -17.80 5.91 4.22
C PHE A 555 -18.92 5.21 3.45
N VAL A 556 -19.55 4.19 4.04
CA VAL A 556 -20.63 3.40 3.42
C VAL A 556 -21.96 4.15 3.38
N HIS A 557 -22.23 4.99 4.37
CA HIS A 557 -23.41 5.83 4.47
C HIS A 557 -23.03 7.32 4.58
N PRO A 558 -22.38 7.89 3.54
CA PRO A 558 -21.94 9.27 3.59
C PRO A 558 -23.11 10.23 3.41
N ASP A 559 -23.10 11.37 4.11
CA ASP A 559 -23.91 12.51 3.71
C ASP A 559 -23.27 13.17 2.48
N LEU A 560 -23.89 12.94 1.33
CA LEU A 560 -23.44 13.44 0.03
C LEU A 560 -24.14 14.72 -0.41
N THR A 561 -25.04 15.30 0.40
CA THR A 561 -25.91 16.41 -0.05
C THR A 561 -25.12 17.57 -0.65
N ASP A 562 -24.09 18.05 0.07
CA ASP A 562 -23.20 19.11 -0.42
C ASP A 562 -22.33 18.65 -1.59
N ARG A 563 -21.93 17.36 -1.61
CA ARG A 563 -21.03 16.78 -2.61
C ARG A 563 -21.70 16.55 -3.96
N ILE A 564 -22.97 16.16 -3.95
CA ILE A 564 -23.79 16.01 -5.16
C ILE A 564 -23.93 17.36 -5.85
N TRP A 565 -24.17 18.44 -5.09
CA TRP A 565 -24.22 19.78 -5.65
C TRP A 565 -22.89 20.18 -6.30
N ILE A 566 -21.76 19.94 -5.63
CA ILE A 566 -20.41 20.22 -6.17
C ILE A 566 -20.16 19.40 -7.45
N ALA A 567 -20.43 18.08 -7.40
CA ALA A 567 -20.23 17.18 -8.53
C ALA A 567 -21.09 17.57 -9.73
N ARG A 568 -22.38 17.86 -9.52
CA ARG A 568 -23.30 18.28 -10.58
C ARG A 568 -22.83 19.58 -11.23
N THR A 569 -22.44 20.54 -10.40
CA THR A 569 -21.91 21.84 -10.87
C THR A 569 -20.62 21.66 -11.67
N CYS A 570 -19.72 20.79 -11.19
CA CYS A 570 -18.47 20.47 -11.85
C CYS A 570 -18.70 19.83 -13.23
N VAL A 571 -19.55 18.80 -13.32
CA VAL A 571 -19.88 18.11 -14.59
C VAL A 571 -20.58 19.06 -15.57
N GLU A 572 -21.49 19.90 -15.08
CA GLU A 572 -22.18 20.85 -15.96
C GLU A 572 -21.25 21.95 -16.47
N ALA A 573 -20.37 22.46 -15.60
CA ALA A 573 -19.37 23.44 -15.99
C ALA A 573 -18.36 22.86 -16.99
N ASP A 574 -17.91 21.62 -16.77
CA ASP A 574 -17.01 20.91 -17.68
C ASP A 574 -17.63 20.75 -19.07
N ARG A 575 -18.90 20.33 -19.13
CA ARG A 575 -19.63 20.16 -20.39
C ARG A 575 -19.85 21.48 -21.15
N ARG A 576 -20.21 22.57 -20.46
CA ARG A 576 -20.58 23.84 -21.11
C ARG A 576 -19.40 24.76 -21.39
N TYR A 577 -18.36 24.69 -20.57
CA TYR A 577 -17.27 25.65 -20.56
C TYR A 577 -15.94 24.92 -20.74
N PRO A 578 -15.68 24.33 -21.93
CA PRO A 578 -14.41 23.66 -22.20
C PRO A 578 -13.22 24.60 -21.95
N PRO A 579 -12.04 24.05 -21.62
CA PRO A 579 -10.87 24.85 -21.30
C PRO A 579 -10.47 25.73 -22.49
N VAL A 580 -10.12 26.99 -22.21
CA VAL A 580 -9.65 27.95 -23.23
C VAL A 580 -8.16 28.22 -22.98
N PRO A 581 -7.28 28.05 -23.98
CA PRO A 581 -5.86 28.31 -23.81
C PRO A 581 -5.57 29.69 -23.20
N GLY A 582 -4.70 29.73 -22.19
CA GLY A 582 -4.31 30.96 -21.50
C GLY A 582 -5.39 31.59 -20.61
N THR A 583 -6.58 30.98 -20.47
CA THR A 583 -7.66 31.50 -19.62
C THR A 583 -7.85 30.65 -18.38
N VAL A 584 -7.70 31.25 -17.20
CA VAL A 584 -7.96 30.57 -15.93
C VAL A 584 -9.46 30.47 -15.71
N THR A 585 -9.99 29.25 -15.63
CA THR A 585 -11.42 29.02 -15.35
C THR A 585 -11.62 28.60 -13.91
N VAL A 586 -12.44 29.35 -13.16
CA VAL A 586 -12.77 29.04 -11.76
C VAL A 586 -14.26 29.14 -11.53
N VAL A 587 -14.76 28.31 -10.63
CA VAL A 587 -16.16 28.30 -10.21
C VAL A 587 -16.32 29.13 -8.95
N VAL A 588 -17.26 30.08 -8.96
CA VAL A 588 -17.49 31.00 -7.84
C VAL A 588 -18.92 30.86 -7.32
N SER A 589 -19.03 30.44 -6.07
CA SER A 589 -20.27 30.25 -5.30
C SER A 589 -20.38 31.27 -4.16
N LYS A 590 -21.53 31.30 -3.47
CA LYS A 590 -21.70 32.04 -2.21
C LYS A 590 -20.75 31.56 -1.10
N SER A 591 -20.28 30.31 -1.17
CA SER A 591 -19.41 29.68 -0.19
C SER A 591 -17.99 29.49 -0.74
N ALA A 592 -16.99 29.99 -0.03
CA ALA A 592 -15.57 29.84 -0.38
C ALA A 592 -15.16 28.36 -0.54
N ILE A 593 -15.62 27.47 0.36
CA ILE A 593 -15.28 26.05 0.30
C ILE A 593 -15.92 25.36 -0.91
N ARG A 594 -17.13 25.77 -1.31
CA ARG A 594 -17.79 25.27 -2.54
C ARG A 594 -17.06 25.78 -3.79
N SER A 595 -16.71 27.06 -3.85
CA SER A 595 -15.91 27.64 -4.94
C SER A 595 -14.60 26.86 -5.11
N TYR A 596 -13.89 26.63 -4.01
CA TYR A 596 -12.63 25.88 -3.97
C TYR A 596 -12.79 24.45 -4.51
N ARG A 597 -13.68 23.65 -3.92
CA ARG A 597 -13.85 22.24 -4.28
C ARG A 597 -14.35 22.05 -5.71
N THR A 598 -15.27 22.91 -6.16
CA THR A 598 -15.81 22.83 -7.52
C THR A 598 -14.75 23.25 -8.55
N SER A 599 -13.95 24.27 -8.25
CA SER A 599 -12.83 24.68 -9.12
C SER A 599 -11.75 23.61 -9.22
N LEU A 600 -11.41 22.95 -8.09
CA LEU A 600 -10.46 21.83 -8.07
C LEU A 600 -10.97 20.64 -8.89
N CYS A 601 -12.25 20.30 -8.74
CA CYS A 601 -12.89 19.26 -9.54
C CYS A 601 -12.83 19.61 -11.03
N LEU A 602 -13.28 20.82 -11.40
CA LEU A 602 -13.33 21.25 -12.80
C LEU A 602 -11.95 21.25 -13.44
N SER A 603 -10.93 21.81 -12.78
CA SER A 603 -9.58 21.87 -13.35
C SER A 603 -8.92 20.50 -13.45
N THR A 604 -9.30 19.55 -12.57
CA THR A 604 -8.87 18.16 -12.67
C THR A 604 -9.48 17.49 -13.90
N LEU A 605 -10.79 17.60 -14.10
CA LEU A 605 -11.47 17.01 -15.28
C LEU A 605 -10.96 17.60 -16.60
N GLN A 606 -10.66 18.91 -16.60
CA GLN A 606 -10.16 19.62 -17.77
C GLN A 606 -8.64 19.47 -18.00
N GLY A 607 -7.91 18.87 -17.07
CA GLY A 607 -6.44 18.80 -17.13
C GLY A 607 -5.74 20.16 -17.05
N THR A 608 -6.36 21.16 -16.42
CA THR A 608 -5.89 22.55 -16.30
C THR A 608 -5.40 22.91 -14.89
N THR A 609 -5.07 21.91 -14.07
CA THR A 609 -4.74 22.13 -12.65
C THR A 609 -3.62 23.15 -12.43
N ALA A 610 -2.53 23.11 -13.22
CA ALA A 610 -1.46 24.10 -13.20
C ALA A 610 -1.96 25.54 -13.42
N GLN A 611 -2.82 25.75 -14.42
CA GLN A 611 -3.36 27.08 -14.76
C GLN A 611 -4.21 27.65 -13.62
N THR A 612 -4.91 26.77 -12.90
CA THR A 612 -5.82 27.17 -11.81
C THR A 612 -5.15 27.28 -10.44
N GLU A 613 -3.86 26.90 -10.31
CA GLU A 613 -3.17 26.81 -9.01
C GLU A 613 -3.27 28.10 -8.20
N THR A 614 -2.94 29.23 -8.83
CA THR A 614 -2.95 30.58 -8.21
C THR A 614 -4.35 31.06 -7.81
N GLY A 615 -5.40 30.51 -8.44
CA GLY A 615 -6.79 30.82 -8.14
C GLY A 615 -7.45 29.84 -7.16
N ILE A 616 -6.74 28.80 -6.71
CA ILE A 616 -7.29 27.75 -5.84
C ILE A 616 -6.58 27.73 -4.50
N TYR A 617 -5.24 27.79 -4.50
CA TYR A 617 -4.39 27.52 -3.34
C TYR A 617 -3.86 28.79 -2.65
N GLY A 618 -3.61 28.66 -1.34
CA GLY A 618 -3.05 29.75 -0.52
C GLY A 618 -3.95 30.98 -0.41
N LEU A 619 -5.26 30.81 -0.62
CA LEU A 619 -6.28 31.87 -0.53
C LEU A 619 -7.05 31.76 0.77
N ALA A 620 -7.64 32.88 1.22
CA ALA A 620 -8.60 32.86 2.31
C ALA A 620 -9.78 31.90 2.02
N PHE A 621 -10.30 31.24 3.05
CA PHE A 621 -11.54 30.45 2.99
C PHE A 621 -12.77 31.25 3.46
N LEU A 622 -12.75 32.56 3.21
CA LEU A 622 -13.80 33.51 3.57
C LEU A 622 -14.13 34.40 2.37
N GLU A 623 -15.42 34.60 2.11
CA GLU A 623 -15.90 35.56 1.12
C GLU A 623 -16.24 36.90 1.80
N PRO A 624 -15.98 38.05 1.18
CA PRO A 624 -15.59 38.25 -0.22
C PRO A 624 -14.08 38.18 -0.50
N ASP A 625 -13.25 38.12 0.55
CA ASP A 625 -11.79 38.26 0.47
C ASP A 625 -11.16 37.27 -0.50
N ARG A 626 -11.62 36.01 -0.50
CA ARG A 626 -11.19 34.98 -1.44
C ARG A 626 -11.37 35.38 -2.90
N THR A 627 -12.58 35.84 -3.28
CA THR A 627 -12.87 36.20 -4.67
C THR A 627 -12.02 37.40 -5.10
N SER A 628 -11.84 38.39 -4.22
CA SER A 628 -10.98 39.53 -4.50
C SER A 628 -9.53 39.12 -4.69
N GLU A 629 -8.98 38.36 -3.74
CA GLU A 629 -7.59 37.88 -3.76
C GLU A 629 -7.30 37.04 -5.00
N LEU A 630 -8.22 36.15 -5.39
CA LEU A 630 -8.14 35.35 -6.61
C LEU A 630 -7.94 36.23 -7.85
N LEU A 631 -8.75 37.28 -8.00
CA LEU A 631 -8.68 38.17 -9.16
C LEU A 631 -7.39 39.00 -9.20
N HIS A 632 -6.80 39.28 -8.04
CA HIS A 632 -5.52 39.97 -7.94
C HIS A 632 -4.34 39.07 -8.28
N ARG A 633 -4.38 37.81 -7.84
CA ARG A 633 -3.28 36.86 -8.03
C ARG A 633 -3.17 36.32 -9.46
N ILE A 634 -4.27 36.29 -10.23
CA ILE A 634 -4.25 35.81 -11.62
C ILE A 634 -3.94 36.98 -12.57
N PRO A 635 -2.76 37.01 -13.22
CA PRO A 635 -2.36 38.15 -14.06
C PRO A 635 -3.08 38.19 -15.43
N GLY A 636 -3.56 37.04 -15.92
CA GLY A 636 -4.13 36.89 -17.26
C GLY A 636 -5.67 36.89 -17.31
N PRO A 637 -6.24 36.48 -18.45
CA PRO A 637 -7.68 36.30 -18.62
C PRO A 637 -8.27 35.30 -17.62
N VAL A 638 -9.40 35.65 -17.03
CA VAL A 638 -10.14 34.81 -16.07
C VAL A 638 -11.57 34.60 -16.56
N ARG A 639 -12.03 33.36 -16.54
CA ARG A 639 -13.44 33.00 -16.73
C ARG A 639 -14.03 32.57 -15.38
N LEU A 640 -14.94 33.38 -14.85
CA LEU A 640 -15.69 33.06 -13.64
C LEU A 640 -16.99 32.37 -14.01
N VAL A 641 -17.11 31.09 -13.65
CA VAL A 641 -18.37 30.34 -13.72
C VAL A 641 -19.16 30.64 -12.45
N VAL A 642 -20.11 31.56 -12.55
CA VAL A 642 -20.92 32.05 -11.42
C VAL A 642 -22.11 31.13 -11.22
N VAL A 643 -22.15 30.45 -10.06
CA VAL A 643 -23.15 29.41 -9.75
C VAL A 643 -24.19 29.87 -8.71
N ASP A 644 -24.06 31.10 -8.20
CA ASP A 644 -24.99 31.68 -7.22
C ASP A 644 -25.20 33.19 -7.48
N PRO A 645 -26.44 33.72 -7.42
CA PRO A 645 -26.71 35.15 -7.59
C PRO A 645 -25.97 36.06 -6.59
N LEU A 646 -25.73 35.60 -5.36
CA LEU A 646 -24.94 36.33 -4.37
C LEU A 646 -23.48 36.46 -4.79
N ALA A 647 -22.92 35.41 -5.40
CA ALA A 647 -21.58 35.47 -5.97
C ALA A 647 -21.53 36.49 -7.13
N GLY A 648 -22.54 36.49 -8.01
CA GLY A 648 -22.66 37.49 -9.08
C GLY A 648 -22.70 38.92 -8.56
N ARG A 649 -23.54 39.20 -7.55
CA ARG A 649 -23.62 40.54 -6.91
C ARG A 649 -22.31 40.94 -6.24
N ARG A 650 -21.60 39.99 -5.64
CA ARG A 650 -20.27 40.21 -5.04
C ARG A 650 -19.26 40.60 -6.11
N ILE A 651 -19.21 39.88 -7.23
CA ILE A 651 -18.32 40.16 -8.35
C ILE A 651 -18.61 41.56 -8.94
N GLU A 652 -19.88 41.92 -9.16
CA GLU A 652 -20.22 43.27 -9.63
C GLU A 652 -19.90 44.37 -8.61
N ARG A 653 -19.88 44.07 -7.31
CA ARG A 653 -19.39 45.02 -6.29
C ARG A 653 -17.88 45.22 -6.42
N ILE A 654 -17.12 44.13 -6.58
CA ILE A 654 -15.67 44.18 -6.80
C ILE A 654 -15.36 44.98 -8.08
N PHE A 655 -16.06 44.73 -9.19
CA PHE A 655 -15.86 45.51 -10.43
C PHE A 655 -16.22 46.99 -10.33
N ARG A 656 -17.17 47.37 -9.46
CA ARG A 656 -17.45 48.79 -9.20
C ARG A 656 -16.35 49.47 -8.39
N GLN A 657 -15.74 48.74 -7.48
CA GLN A 657 -14.60 49.23 -6.69
C GLN A 657 -13.31 49.25 -7.51
N GLU A 658 -13.18 48.31 -8.44
CA GLU A 658 -11.97 48.09 -9.24
C GLU A 658 -12.30 47.82 -10.72
N PRO A 659 -12.66 48.87 -11.49
CA PRO A 659 -13.09 48.73 -12.88
C PRO A 659 -12.03 48.07 -13.79
N GLN A 660 -10.75 48.22 -13.47
CA GLN A 660 -9.63 47.61 -14.18
C GLN A 660 -9.69 46.08 -14.24
N LEU A 661 -10.33 45.43 -13.26
CA LEU A 661 -10.49 43.97 -13.26
C LEU A 661 -11.44 43.50 -14.37
N ARG A 662 -12.43 44.32 -14.74
CA ARG A 662 -13.48 43.96 -15.71
C ARG A 662 -12.92 43.66 -17.11
N ALA A 663 -11.80 44.28 -17.49
CA ALA A 663 -11.18 44.09 -18.81
C ALA A 663 -10.60 42.69 -19.03
N ARG A 664 -10.26 41.96 -17.95
CA ARG A 664 -9.66 40.61 -18.00
C ARG A 664 -10.58 39.50 -17.51
N VAL A 665 -11.75 39.83 -16.97
CA VAL A 665 -12.66 38.85 -16.39
C VAL A 665 -13.93 38.69 -17.22
N THR A 666 -14.18 37.48 -17.69
CA THR A 666 -15.44 37.08 -18.30
C THR A 666 -16.29 36.33 -17.28
N THR A 667 -17.53 36.76 -17.06
CA THR A 667 -18.48 36.05 -16.20
C THR A 667 -19.45 35.24 -17.05
N VAL A 668 -19.66 33.98 -16.69
CA VAL A 668 -20.67 33.10 -17.30
C VAL A 668 -21.53 32.50 -16.19
N ALA A 669 -22.84 32.40 -16.41
CA ALA A 669 -23.76 31.83 -15.43
C ALA A 669 -23.82 30.30 -15.59
N ALA A 670 -23.51 29.55 -14.55
CA ALA A 670 -23.83 28.13 -14.53
C ALA A 670 -25.32 27.96 -14.26
N VAL A 671 -26.02 27.18 -15.08
CA VAL A 671 -27.38 26.75 -14.73
C VAL A 671 -27.25 25.56 -13.81
N VAL A 672 -27.35 25.80 -12.51
CA VAL A 672 -27.57 24.73 -11.55
C VAL A 672 -29.08 24.50 -11.52
N VAL A 673 -29.55 23.41 -12.13
CA VAL A 673 -30.92 22.94 -11.91
C VAL A 673 -30.90 22.25 -10.55
N ASP A 674 -31.66 22.80 -9.60
CA ASP A 674 -31.86 22.23 -8.26
C ASP A 674 -32.39 20.79 -8.34
#